data_AF-A0A2Z6D5L1-F1
#
_entry.id   AF-A0A2Z6D5L1-F1
#
_cell.length_a   1.000
_cell.length_b   1.000
_cell.length_c   1.000
_cell.angle_alpha   90.00
_cell.angle_beta   90.00
_cell.angle_gamma   90.00
#
_symmetry.space_group_name_H-M   'P 1'
#
loop_
_entity.id
_entity.type
_entity.pdbx_description
1 polymer ?
#
loop_
_entity_poly.entity_id
_entity_poly.type
_entity_poly.pdbx_seq_one_letter_code
_entity_poly.pdbx_strand_id
1 'polypeptide(L)'
;MTEPKNFFEAQEMYEEYLREIEPFKAQRIINEFRSAINHALTEFGYQRTHSGRKMTALEIKNAQEFKKTLSNQKLLKLRQAQQKFFEKNNVSQASQNTYGNRVEQFLTWAAQQPWWPGSRSVKLKEQCTPYLRNKNGSIADCKLTERNFTYRKYILTPQETPPKLQIQLDQFYLYLTEPEWPGRIIKPVEKSSANEYLKNIKLILGERYRFHNVPTHELCLELIVPVVTEEQLEELTPLQQKKLSNQCKKALEQLICNHFQFLRNFNSSVSPFTKMGRINAISAVAKFLYAHQVENDADYRLIPIFSTIDHHYNLVLEELSQWRNSRHSVSDWSKRWPNVPVGQTALQVIQERIVEPLRHECRPRTRRGDFRSSEPIVISHQSYLKWALLAYLPARRQEEYRELKIAQSCPRERPQDLPANGLYQPLPPDNQRERKYNGMVVDNYLYFTYMHENHYYPQGIWVIDTRKYKTKKTYGKQSIIIPNRTFEDGSSFYDYIERFLYGWWTQEGYKNELIYDWWQPEMLGRRGRWLSSGRIQFSPKDACSLPSNSHSAIWTWGYVFVVPKSGNLASGSAFAKIFETISYRLIQKRISPHIMRYVWATWGLNVGLSDSELSSLAYAMGHSVKTLREMYERCTPVEKRQPIESAIAERLFTPSEQHNQKLPLNLEVNDLVQIAIRLTQEERQQLIAKLQSTV
;
A
#
# COMPACT_ATOMS: atom_id res chain seq x y z
N MET A 1 25.00 29.27 5.06
CA MET A 1 25.99 29.88 4.15
C MET A 1 25.34 30.11 2.80
N THR A 2 25.43 31.33 2.27
CA THR A 2 24.94 31.72 0.95
C THR A 2 25.74 31.02 -0.16
N GLU A 3 25.07 30.58 -1.22
CA GLU A 3 25.72 30.01 -2.41
C GLU A 3 26.56 31.08 -3.14
N PRO A 4 27.84 30.81 -3.46
CA PRO A 4 28.68 31.78 -4.16
C PRO A 4 28.14 31.98 -5.58
N LYS A 5 27.95 33.22 -6.00
CA LYS A 5 27.39 33.56 -7.31
C LYS A 5 28.41 33.44 -8.44
N ASN A 6 29.70 33.52 -8.11
CA ASN A 6 30.79 33.59 -9.08
C ASN A 6 32.08 33.02 -8.50
N PHE A 7 33.09 32.90 -9.37
CA PHE A 7 34.39 32.34 -9.03
C PHE A 7 35.08 33.10 -7.89
N PHE A 8 34.91 34.42 -7.80
CA PHE A 8 35.51 35.24 -6.75
C PHE A 8 34.93 34.90 -5.37
N GLU A 9 33.61 34.84 -5.25
CA GLU A 9 32.94 34.48 -3.99
C GLU A 9 33.32 33.06 -3.54
N ALA A 10 33.41 32.10 -4.48
CA ALA A 10 33.88 30.74 -4.17
C ALA A 10 35.33 30.72 -3.66
N GLN A 11 36.19 31.60 -4.19
CA GLN A 11 37.55 31.78 -3.73
C GLN A 11 37.59 32.37 -2.31
N GLU A 12 36.80 33.42 -2.03
CA GLU A 12 36.74 34.05 -0.70
C GLU A 12 36.29 33.07 0.39
N MET A 13 35.27 32.26 0.10
CA MET A 13 34.82 31.21 1.01
C MET A 13 35.93 30.20 1.34
N TYR A 14 36.77 29.84 0.35
CA TYR A 14 37.88 28.94 0.60
C TYR A 14 39.01 29.59 1.41
N GLU A 15 39.28 30.87 1.17
CA GLU A 15 40.27 31.61 1.95
C GLU A 15 39.84 31.77 3.41
N GLU A 16 38.55 31.96 3.66
CA GLU A 16 37.98 31.98 5.02
C GLU A 16 38.15 30.62 5.70
N TYR A 17 37.78 29.53 5.03
CA TYR A 17 38.01 28.16 5.48
C TYR A 17 39.48 27.87 5.82
N LEU A 18 40.42 28.34 5.01
CA LEU A 18 41.86 28.17 5.27
C LEU A 18 42.33 28.94 6.52
N ARG A 19 41.77 30.13 6.79
CA ARG A 19 42.09 30.91 7.99
C ARG A 19 41.59 30.22 9.26
N GLU A 20 40.47 29.51 9.18
CA GLU A 20 39.90 28.76 10.31
C GLU A 20 40.73 27.50 10.64
N ILE A 21 41.15 26.74 9.62
CA ILE A 21 41.78 25.42 9.85
C ILE A 21 43.29 25.49 10.05
N GLU A 22 44.00 26.38 9.35
CA GLU A 22 45.46 26.49 9.46
C GLU A 22 45.93 27.94 9.71
N PRO A 23 45.54 28.60 10.81
CA PRO A 23 45.76 30.03 11.02
C PRO A 23 47.23 30.46 10.87
N PHE A 24 48.18 29.63 11.33
CA PHE A 24 49.62 29.93 11.28
C PHE A 24 50.25 29.81 9.87
N LYS A 25 49.62 29.09 8.95
CA LYS A 25 50.10 28.89 7.56
C LYS A 25 49.18 29.50 6.51
N ALA A 26 47.96 29.89 6.90
CA ALA A 26 46.89 30.35 6.03
C ALA A 26 47.37 31.43 5.07
N GLN A 27 48.08 32.46 5.55
CA GLN A 27 48.48 33.57 4.68
C GLN A 27 49.43 33.13 3.56
N ARG A 28 50.37 32.22 3.84
CA ARG A 28 51.26 31.66 2.83
C ARG A 28 50.47 30.84 1.81
N ILE A 29 49.59 29.96 2.29
CA ILE A 29 48.76 29.09 1.45
C ILE A 29 47.84 29.93 0.55
N ILE A 30 47.19 30.95 1.10
CA ILE A 30 46.33 31.88 0.38
C ILE A 30 47.12 32.62 -0.70
N ASN A 31 48.35 33.05 -0.43
CA ASN A 31 49.18 33.71 -1.44
C ASN A 31 49.58 32.77 -2.59
N GLU A 32 49.96 31.53 -2.27
CA GLU A 32 50.27 30.49 -3.26
C GLU A 32 49.02 30.14 -4.09
N PHE A 33 47.88 29.98 -3.44
CA PHE A 33 46.58 29.71 -4.08
C PHE A 33 46.11 30.84 -4.98
N ARG A 34 46.15 32.10 -4.52
CA ARG A 34 45.80 33.28 -5.33
C ARG A 34 46.65 33.35 -6.60
N SER A 35 47.95 33.06 -6.46
CA SER A 35 48.87 33.02 -7.60
C SER A 35 48.49 31.91 -8.57
N ALA A 36 48.20 30.71 -8.06
CA ALA A 36 47.75 29.57 -8.84
C ALA A 36 46.45 29.85 -9.64
N ILE A 37 45.46 30.49 -9.00
CA ILE A 37 44.22 30.89 -9.66
C ILE A 37 44.49 31.94 -10.74
N ASN A 38 45.26 32.99 -10.41
CA ASN A 38 45.56 34.07 -11.36
C ASN A 38 46.29 33.56 -12.62
N HIS A 39 47.13 32.53 -12.49
CA HIS A 39 47.76 31.86 -13.63
C HIS A 39 46.71 31.19 -14.53
N ALA A 40 45.75 30.48 -13.95
CA ALA A 40 44.70 29.81 -14.72
C ALA A 40 43.71 30.79 -15.40
N LEU A 41 43.57 32.04 -14.91
CA LEU A 41 42.65 33.02 -15.50
C LEU A 41 42.99 33.37 -16.95
N THR A 42 44.27 33.32 -17.34
CA THR A 42 44.64 33.66 -18.73
C THR A 42 44.02 32.69 -19.73
N GLU A 43 43.90 31.42 -19.34
CA GLU A 43 43.24 30.39 -20.14
C GLU A 43 41.71 30.50 -20.11
N PHE A 44 41.16 31.34 -19.23
CA PHE A 44 39.75 31.75 -19.23
C PHE A 44 39.51 33.08 -19.96
N GLY A 45 40.52 33.64 -20.62
CA GLY A 45 40.41 34.86 -21.43
C GLY A 45 40.84 36.15 -20.73
N TYR A 46 41.37 36.07 -19.51
CA TYR A 46 41.94 37.24 -18.84
C TYR A 46 43.29 37.63 -19.49
N GLN A 47 43.38 38.84 -20.02
CA GLN A 47 44.62 39.34 -20.61
C GLN A 47 45.41 40.16 -19.60
N ARG A 48 46.67 39.78 -19.39
CA ARG A 48 47.61 40.54 -18.56
C ARG A 48 48.28 41.62 -19.40
N THR A 49 48.55 42.77 -18.79
CA THR A 49 49.26 43.87 -19.46
C THR A 49 50.73 43.55 -19.65
N HIS A 50 51.35 42.81 -18.71
CA HIS A 50 52.74 42.35 -18.83
C HIS A 50 52.88 40.87 -18.43
N SER A 51 53.00 39.97 -19.41
CA SER A 51 53.30 38.55 -19.18
C SER A 51 54.76 38.38 -18.75
N GLY A 52 55.02 37.80 -17.57
CA GLY A 52 56.36 37.47 -17.08
C GLY A 52 56.87 38.26 -15.87
N ARG A 53 56.14 39.30 -15.42
CA ARG A 53 56.45 40.02 -14.16
C ARG A 53 55.42 39.71 -13.07
N LYS A 54 55.74 40.03 -11.81
CA LYS A 54 54.77 39.98 -10.70
C LYS A 54 53.62 40.94 -11.01
N MET A 55 52.38 40.51 -10.73
CA MET A 55 51.20 41.33 -11.01
C MET A 55 51.25 42.65 -10.26
N THR A 56 50.93 43.76 -10.94
CA THR A 56 50.77 45.06 -10.28
C THR A 56 49.49 45.09 -9.44
N ALA A 57 49.36 46.04 -8.51
CA ALA A 57 48.14 46.21 -7.72
C ALA A 57 46.90 46.42 -8.61
N LEU A 58 47.06 47.13 -9.73
CA LEU A 58 46.01 47.34 -10.73
C LEU A 58 45.64 46.04 -11.46
N GLU A 59 46.62 45.23 -11.87
CA GLU A 59 46.37 43.91 -12.48
C GLU A 59 45.67 42.97 -11.49
N ILE A 60 46.02 42.99 -10.21
CA ILE A 60 45.35 42.19 -9.17
C ILE A 60 43.89 42.60 -9.05
N LYS A 61 43.60 43.91 -8.99
CA LYS A 61 42.22 44.43 -8.93
C LYS A 61 41.43 44.01 -10.17
N ASN A 62 42.01 44.15 -11.37
CA ASN A 62 41.36 43.75 -12.61
C ASN A 62 41.09 42.24 -12.69
N ALA A 63 42.01 41.41 -12.20
CA ALA A 63 41.81 39.98 -12.12
C ALA A 63 40.69 39.60 -11.14
N GLN A 64 40.55 40.32 -10.02
CA GLN A 64 39.43 40.13 -9.09
C GLN A 64 38.09 40.49 -9.75
N GLU A 65 38.00 41.63 -10.44
CA GLU A 65 36.79 42.01 -11.18
C GLU A 65 36.46 40.98 -12.28
N PHE A 66 37.47 40.48 -13.00
CA PHE A 66 37.27 39.41 -13.99
C PHE A 66 36.73 38.12 -13.35
N LYS A 67 37.24 37.70 -12.18
CA LYS A 67 36.70 36.54 -11.46
C LYS A 67 35.22 36.68 -11.10
N LYS A 68 34.74 37.89 -10.80
CA LYS A 68 33.31 38.14 -10.53
C LYS A 68 32.43 37.88 -11.75
N THR A 69 32.99 38.02 -12.96
CA THR A 69 32.28 37.70 -14.22
C THR A 69 32.26 36.21 -14.56
N LEU A 70 33.12 35.40 -13.94
CA LEU A 70 33.23 33.98 -14.23
C LEU A 70 32.20 33.17 -13.44
N SER A 71 31.39 32.39 -14.16
CA SER A 71 30.50 31.40 -13.56
C SER A 71 31.28 30.27 -12.86
N ASN A 72 30.75 29.78 -11.73
CA ASN A 72 31.28 28.61 -11.02
C ASN A 72 31.43 27.38 -11.91
N GLN A 73 30.67 27.23 -13.00
CA GLN A 73 30.84 26.10 -13.93
C GLN A 73 32.28 25.99 -14.49
N LYS A 74 33.03 27.10 -14.55
CA LYS A 74 34.43 27.12 -14.99
C LYS A 74 35.37 26.41 -14.02
N LEU A 75 34.98 26.21 -12.76
CA LEU A 75 35.74 25.44 -11.77
C LEU A 75 35.98 24.00 -12.24
N LEU A 76 35.03 23.40 -12.98
CA LEU A 76 35.19 22.06 -13.57
C LEU A 76 36.34 21.98 -14.59
N LYS A 77 36.75 23.12 -15.15
CA LYS A 77 37.84 23.22 -16.13
C LYS A 77 39.13 23.80 -15.55
N LEU A 78 39.16 24.10 -14.24
CA LEU A 78 40.27 24.79 -13.60
C LEU A 78 41.59 24.00 -13.71
N ARG A 79 41.55 22.67 -13.50
CA ARG A 79 42.73 21.79 -13.68
C ARG A 79 43.32 21.91 -15.08
N GLN A 80 42.47 21.81 -16.09
CA GLN A 80 42.87 21.88 -17.50
C GLN A 80 43.42 23.26 -17.86
N ALA A 81 42.78 24.33 -17.35
CA ALA A 81 43.23 25.70 -17.55
C ALA A 81 44.61 25.92 -16.92
N GLN A 82 44.84 25.42 -15.71
CA GLN A 82 46.12 25.55 -15.03
C GLN A 82 47.23 24.75 -15.73
N GLN A 83 46.94 23.53 -16.16
CA GLN A 83 47.89 22.68 -16.88
C GLN A 83 48.32 23.33 -18.22
N LYS A 84 47.35 23.84 -18.99
CA LYS A 84 47.61 24.58 -20.23
C LYS A 84 48.50 25.80 -20.00
N PHE A 85 48.27 26.53 -18.92
CA PHE A 85 49.13 27.65 -18.54
C PHE A 85 50.57 27.20 -18.26
N PHE A 86 50.76 26.10 -17.52
CA PHE A 86 52.09 25.58 -17.19
C PHE A 86 52.87 25.17 -18.43
N GLU A 87 52.22 24.46 -19.36
CA GLU A 87 52.79 24.04 -20.64
C GLU A 87 53.18 25.24 -21.49
N LYS A 88 52.28 26.23 -21.62
CA LYS A 88 52.51 27.42 -22.45
C LYS A 88 53.66 28.30 -21.96
N ASN A 89 53.89 28.34 -20.64
CA ASN A 89 54.86 29.25 -20.02
C ASN A 89 56.12 28.53 -19.50
N ASN A 90 56.32 27.25 -19.82
CA ASN A 90 57.47 26.44 -19.38
C ASN A 90 57.74 26.53 -17.87
N VAL A 91 56.67 26.44 -17.06
CA VAL A 91 56.77 26.60 -15.60
C VAL A 91 57.55 25.42 -14.99
N SER A 92 58.47 25.70 -14.06
CA SER A 92 59.29 24.65 -13.41
C SER A 92 58.45 23.58 -12.70
N GLN A 93 58.94 22.34 -12.65
CA GLN A 93 58.23 21.22 -12.01
C GLN A 93 57.89 21.51 -10.54
N ALA A 94 58.79 22.14 -9.78
CA ALA A 94 58.55 22.51 -8.39
C ALA A 94 57.36 23.49 -8.23
N SER A 95 57.26 24.47 -9.15
CA SER A 95 56.12 25.41 -9.18
C SER A 95 54.83 24.72 -9.64
N GLN A 96 54.91 23.81 -10.62
CA GLN A 96 53.75 23.01 -11.05
C GLN A 96 53.19 22.19 -9.89
N ASN A 97 54.05 21.51 -9.13
CA ASN A 97 53.66 20.72 -7.97
C ASN A 97 53.02 21.61 -6.89
N THR A 98 53.62 22.76 -6.59
CA THR A 98 53.13 23.69 -5.57
C THR A 98 51.75 24.24 -5.94
N TYR A 99 51.63 24.86 -7.12
CA TYR A 99 50.38 25.51 -7.54
C TYR A 99 49.30 24.52 -7.94
N GLY A 100 49.67 23.39 -8.54
CA GLY A 100 48.76 22.30 -8.85
C GLY A 100 48.15 21.72 -7.57
N ASN A 101 48.97 21.45 -6.55
CA ASN A 101 48.46 20.97 -5.27
C ASN A 101 47.50 21.97 -4.60
N ARG A 102 47.76 23.29 -4.66
CA ARG A 102 46.82 24.30 -4.13
C ARG A 102 45.47 24.29 -4.86
N VAL A 103 45.48 24.14 -6.17
CA VAL A 103 44.25 24.02 -6.95
C VAL A 103 43.52 22.72 -6.65
N GLU A 104 44.23 21.60 -6.49
CA GLU A 104 43.60 20.33 -6.10
C GLU A 104 42.97 20.38 -4.70
N GLN A 105 43.64 21.00 -3.72
CA GLN A 105 43.10 21.19 -2.38
C GLN A 105 41.82 22.02 -2.42
N PHE A 106 41.81 23.11 -3.17
CA PHE A 106 40.61 23.93 -3.39
C PHE A 106 39.49 23.15 -4.08
N LEU A 107 39.78 22.43 -5.16
CA LEU A 107 38.77 21.66 -5.90
C LEU A 107 38.20 20.51 -5.08
N THR A 108 39.03 19.86 -4.26
CA THR A 108 38.60 18.79 -3.34
C THR A 108 37.69 19.34 -2.26
N TRP A 109 38.07 20.46 -1.63
CA TRP A 109 37.21 21.16 -0.67
C TRP A 109 35.91 21.62 -1.32
N ALA A 110 36.00 22.28 -2.48
CA ALA A 110 34.86 22.81 -3.19
C ALA A 110 33.90 21.69 -3.60
N ALA A 111 34.41 20.50 -3.98
CA ALA A 111 33.60 19.33 -4.33
C ALA A 111 32.75 18.78 -3.17
N GLN A 112 33.16 19.05 -1.92
CA GLN A 112 32.38 18.71 -0.73
C GLN A 112 31.28 19.74 -0.43
N GLN A 113 31.31 20.90 -1.10
CA GLN A 113 30.35 21.96 -0.85
C GLN A 113 29.03 21.75 -1.61
N PRO A 114 27.87 22.12 -1.03
CA PRO A 114 26.56 21.94 -1.66
C PRO A 114 26.37 22.69 -2.98
N TRP A 115 27.14 23.76 -3.18
CA TRP A 115 27.12 24.64 -4.36
C TRP A 115 28.05 24.16 -5.49
N TRP A 116 28.83 23.09 -5.27
CA TRP A 116 29.77 22.58 -6.27
C TRP A 116 29.06 22.29 -7.60
N PRO A 117 29.51 22.83 -8.74
CA PRO A 117 28.85 22.61 -10.02
C PRO A 117 28.85 21.13 -10.45
N GLY A 118 29.78 20.30 -9.95
CA GLY A 118 29.78 18.86 -10.18
C GLY A 118 28.77 18.08 -9.31
N SER A 119 28.34 18.62 -8.17
CA SER A 119 27.33 17.98 -7.30
C SER A 119 25.94 17.94 -7.95
N ARG A 120 25.69 18.82 -8.93
CA ARG A 120 24.46 18.86 -9.72
C ARG A 120 24.19 17.53 -10.43
N SER A 121 25.23 16.82 -10.88
CA SER A 121 25.09 15.49 -11.51
C SER A 121 24.58 14.44 -10.52
N VAL A 122 25.07 14.46 -9.27
CA VAL A 122 24.68 13.51 -8.22
C VAL A 122 23.25 13.80 -7.76
N LYS A 123 22.93 15.06 -7.45
CA LYS A 123 21.57 15.52 -7.12
C LYS A 123 20.56 15.19 -8.23
N LEU A 124 20.95 15.38 -9.50
CA LEU A 124 20.10 14.99 -10.64
C LEU A 124 19.89 13.48 -10.70
N LYS A 125 20.92 12.66 -10.44
CA LYS A 125 20.83 11.19 -10.43
C LYS A 125 19.91 10.69 -9.31
N GLU A 126 19.93 11.31 -8.14
CA GLU A 126 19.02 11.02 -7.02
C GLU A 126 17.57 11.35 -7.37
N GLN A 127 17.33 12.36 -8.21
CA GLN A 127 16.01 12.69 -8.74
C GLN A 127 15.59 11.85 -9.96
N CYS A 128 16.45 10.96 -10.47
CA CYS A 128 16.12 10.11 -11.61
C CYS A 128 15.39 8.84 -11.17
N THR A 129 14.29 8.55 -11.86
CA THR A 129 13.56 7.28 -11.72
C THR A 129 14.43 6.10 -12.18
N PRO A 130 14.34 4.93 -11.49
CA PRO A 130 15.06 3.73 -11.91
C PRO A 130 14.51 3.17 -13.24
N TYR A 131 15.19 2.18 -13.78
CA TYR A 131 14.81 1.58 -15.06
C TYR A 131 13.53 0.73 -14.93
N LEU A 132 12.44 1.22 -15.52
CA LEU A 132 11.11 0.57 -15.52
C LEU A 132 11.02 -0.60 -16.52
N ARG A 133 11.98 -1.54 -16.55
CA ARG A 133 11.85 -2.72 -17.42
C ARG A 133 10.97 -3.77 -16.78
N ASN A 134 10.10 -4.37 -17.58
CA ASN A 134 9.48 -5.62 -17.21
C ASN A 134 10.42 -6.79 -17.53
N LYS A 135 11.34 -7.09 -16.60
CA LYS A 135 12.34 -8.18 -16.77
C LYS A 135 11.69 -9.57 -16.86
N ASN A 136 10.53 -9.73 -16.23
CA ASN A 136 9.90 -11.04 -16.01
C ASN A 136 8.77 -11.38 -17.00
N GLY A 137 8.52 -10.51 -18.00
CA GLY A 137 7.49 -10.75 -19.02
C GLY A 137 6.06 -10.49 -18.52
N SER A 138 5.08 -11.09 -19.20
CA SER A 138 3.67 -10.86 -18.88
C SER A 138 3.21 -11.76 -17.74
N ILE A 139 2.33 -11.26 -16.89
CA ILE A 139 1.62 -12.10 -15.91
C ILE A 139 0.70 -13.15 -16.57
N ALA A 140 0.41 -13.00 -17.86
CA ALA A 140 -0.30 -14.03 -18.64
C ALA A 140 0.53 -15.31 -18.78
N ASP A 141 1.87 -15.20 -18.75
CA ASP A 141 2.80 -16.31 -18.90
C ASP A 141 2.90 -17.13 -17.60
N CYS A 142 2.57 -16.52 -16.46
CA CYS A 142 2.56 -17.17 -15.15
C CYS A 142 1.17 -17.73 -14.81
N LYS A 143 0.90 -18.96 -15.27
CA LYS A 143 -0.32 -19.71 -14.92
C LYS A 143 -0.31 -20.10 -13.44
N LEU A 144 -1.33 -19.64 -12.72
CA LEU A 144 -1.55 -19.97 -11.31
C LEU A 144 -2.33 -21.26 -11.11
N THR A 145 -3.09 -21.72 -12.10
CA THR A 145 -3.91 -22.93 -11.98
C THR A 145 -3.50 -23.92 -13.07
N GLU A 146 -3.74 -25.20 -12.85
CA GLU A 146 -3.47 -26.29 -13.82
C GLU A 146 -4.42 -26.25 -15.03
N ARG A 147 -5.34 -25.29 -15.08
CA ARG A 147 -6.35 -25.20 -16.14
C ARG A 147 -5.72 -24.67 -17.43
N ASN A 148 -5.94 -25.40 -18.51
CA ASN A 148 -5.40 -25.06 -19.83
C ASN A 148 -6.36 -24.28 -20.73
N PHE A 149 -7.63 -24.11 -20.34
CA PHE A 149 -8.65 -23.48 -21.18
C PHE A 149 -9.41 -22.37 -20.44
N THR A 150 -9.96 -21.41 -21.20
CA THR A 150 -10.87 -20.39 -20.69
C THR A 150 -12.23 -21.00 -20.36
N TYR A 151 -12.89 -20.51 -19.31
CA TYR A 151 -14.28 -20.87 -19.03
C TYR A 151 -15.13 -20.57 -20.25
N ARG A 152 -15.82 -21.60 -20.75
CA ARG A 152 -16.80 -21.41 -21.82
C ARG A 152 -17.95 -20.60 -21.25
N LYS A 153 -18.36 -19.54 -21.95
CA LYS A 153 -19.44 -18.65 -21.51
C LYS A 153 -20.78 -19.29 -21.85
N TYR A 154 -21.62 -19.51 -20.85
CA TYR A 154 -22.98 -20.03 -20.99
C TYR A 154 -23.98 -19.27 -20.11
N ILE A 155 -23.59 -18.12 -19.58
CA ILE A 155 -24.48 -17.23 -18.84
C ILE A 155 -25.49 -16.60 -19.81
N LEU A 156 -26.76 -16.47 -19.42
CA LEU A 156 -27.72 -15.68 -20.19
C LEU A 156 -27.27 -14.23 -20.35
N THR A 157 -27.31 -13.74 -21.57
CA THR A 157 -27.10 -12.34 -21.92
C THR A 157 -28.41 -11.54 -21.72
N PRO A 158 -28.35 -10.21 -21.61
CA PRO A 158 -29.56 -9.38 -21.56
C PRO A 158 -30.51 -9.62 -22.73
N GLN A 159 -29.98 -9.88 -23.93
CA GLN A 159 -30.77 -10.15 -25.15
C GLN A 159 -31.49 -11.51 -25.12
N GLU A 160 -30.93 -12.48 -24.39
CA GLU A 160 -31.52 -13.82 -24.23
C GLU A 160 -32.43 -13.90 -22.99
N THR A 161 -32.62 -12.80 -22.26
CA THR A 161 -33.48 -12.74 -21.07
C THR A 161 -34.84 -12.21 -21.48
N PRO A 162 -35.91 -13.03 -21.57
CA PRO A 162 -37.23 -12.55 -21.97
C PRO A 162 -37.80 -11.56 -20.93
N PRO A 163 -38.71 -10.64 -21.33
CA PRO A 163 -39.29 -9.66 -20.41
C PRO A 163 -39.90 -10.26 -19.14
N LYS A 164 -40.60 -11.41 -19.27
CA LYS A 164 -41.20 -12.14 -18.14
C LYS A 164 -40.15 -12.57 -17.10
N LEU A 165 -39.03 -13.15 -17.56
CA LEU A 165 -37.93 -13.54 -16.68
C LEU A 165 -37.25 -12.31 -16.06
N GLN A 166 -37.06 -11.24 -16.83
CA GLN A 166 -36.43 -10.03 -16.32
C GLN A 166 -37.22 -9.45 -15.14
N ILE A 167 -38.55 -9.40 -15.24
CA ILE A 167 -39.44 -9.00 -14.14
C ILE A 167 -39.26 -9.90 -12.91
N GLN A 168 -39.25 -11.23 -13.09
CA GLN A 168 -39.02 -12.16 -11.98
C GLN A 168 -37.65 -11.95 -11.31
N LEU A 169 -36.59 -11.71 -12.10
CA LEU A 169 -35.25 -11.45 -11.58
C LEU A 169 -35.15 -10.13 -10.83
N ASP A 170 -35.86 -9.10 -11.29
CA ASP A 170 -35.92 -7.80 -10.63
C ASP A 170 -36.69 -7.88 -9.31
N GLN A 171 -37.84 -8.57 -9.28
CA GLN A 171 -38.58 -8.86 -8.05
C GLN A 171 -37.76 -9.69 -7.06
N PHE A 172 -37.07 -10.73 -7.55
CA PHE A 172 -36.16 -11.54 -6.74
C PHE A 172 -35.03 -10.70 -6.14
N TYR A 173 -34.43 -9.80 -6.93
CA TYR A 173 -33.40 -8.91 -6.45
C TYR A 173 -33.91 -7.99 -5.34
N LEU A 174 -35.07 -7.36 -5.54
CA LEU A 174 -35.68 -6.48 -4.54
C LEU A 174 -36.07 -7.24 -3.27
N TYR A 175 -36.70 -8.42 -3.40
CA TYR A 175 -36.99 -9.31 -2.28
C TYR A 175 -35.73 -9.60 -1.45
N LEU A 176 -34.59 -9.81 -2.10
CA LEU A 176 -33.33 -10.05 -1.41
C LEU A 176 -32.73 -8.80 -0.75
N THR A 177 -32.86 -7.61 -1.35
CA THR A 177 -32.06 -6.44 -0.95
C THR A 177 -32.81 -5.35 -0.22
N GLU A 178 -34.11 -5.19 -0.45
CA GLU A 178 -34.86 -4.06 0.11
C GLU A 178 -35.00 -4.18 1.63
N PRO A 179 -34.88 -3.11 2.44
CA PRO A 179 -35.03 -3.23 3.89
C PRO A 179 -36.43 -3.68 4.31
N GLU A 180 -37.45 -3.21 3.60
CA GLU A 180 -38.86 -3.44 3.89
C GLU A 180 -39.53 -4.04 2.65
N TRP A 181 -39.81 -5.34 2.70
CA TRP A 181 -40.49 -6.07 1.64
C TRP A 181 -41.69 -6.81 2.24
N PRO A 182 -42.93 -6.56 1.77
CA PRO A 182 -44.13 -7.20 2.32
C PRO A 182 -44.03 -8.73 2.26
N GLY A 183 -44.34 -9.40 3.38
CA GLY A 183 -44.34 -10.86 3.46
C GLY A 183 -42.96 -11.52 3.38
N ARG A 184 -41.85 -10.76 3.44
CA ARG A 184 -40.52 -11.38 3.45
C ARG A 184 -40.18 -11.96 4.82
N ILE A 185 -39.92 -13.27 4.81
CA ILE A 185 -39.50 -14.02 5.99
C ILE A 185 -37.99 -13.94 6.27
N ILE A 186 -37.16 -13.84 5.23
CA ILE A 186 -35.70 -13.83 5.38
C ILE A 186 -35.13 -12.44 5.62
N LYS A 187 -33.96 -12.40 6.28
CA LYS A 187 -33.21 -11.15 6.44
C LYS A 187 -32.68 -10.66 5.08
N PRO A 188 -32.76 -9.35 4.79
CA PRO A 188 -32.19 -8.80 3.57
C PRO A 188 -30.68 -9.03 3.51
N VAL A 189 -30.18 -9.30 2.30
CA VAL A 189 -28.78 -9.54 2.00
C VAL A 189 -28.14 -8.34 1.31
N GLU A 190 -26.81 -8.26 1.35
CA GLU A 190 -26.08 -7.22 0.64
C GLU A 190 -26.27 -7.37 -0.88
N LYS A 191 -26.35 -6.24 -1.60
CA LYS A 191 -26.48 -6.18 -3.07
C LYS A 191 -25.42 -7.03 -3.79
N SER A 192 -24.20 -7.11 -3.25
CA SER A 192 -23.14 -7.96 -3.79
C SER A 192 -23.46 -9.46 -3.72
N SER A 193 -24.08 -9.92 -2.62
CA SER A 193 -24.54 -11.30 -2.48
C SER A 193 -25.71 -11.60 -3.43
N ALA A 194 -26.68 -10.68 -3.52
CA ALA A 194 -27.81 -10.82 -4.45
C ALA A 194 -27.34 -10.89 -5.91
N ASN A 195 -26.37 -10.06 -6.30
CA ASN A 195 -25.76 -10.11 -7.64
C ASN A 195 -25.05 -11.45 -7.92
N GLU A 196 -24.39 -12.05 -6.92
CA GLU A 196 -23.79 -13.38 -7.09
C GLU A 196 -24.86 -14.47 -7.26
N TYR A 197 -25.99 -14.38 -6.54
CA TYR A 197 -27.13 -15.28 -6.77
C TYR A 197 -27.70 -15.11 -8.19
N LEU A 198 -27.98 -13.87 -8.63
CA LEU A 198 -28.46 -13.59 -9.99
C LEU A 198 -27.52 -14.14 -11.07
N LYS A 199 -26.21 -13.97 -10.89
CA LYS A 199 -25.21 -14.54 -11.80
C LYS A 199 -25.31 -16.06 -11.86
N ASN A 200 -25.46 -16.73 -10.72
CA ASN A 200 -25.57 -18.19 -10.65
C ASN A 200 -26.89 -18.69 -11.23
N ILE A 201 -27.99 -17.98 -11.01
CA ILE A 201 -29.32 -18.22 -11.63
C ILE A 201 -29.21 -18.14 -13.15
N LYS A 202 -28.63 -17.05 -13.69
CA LYS A 202 -28.42 -16.86 -15.13
C LYS A 202 -27.50 -17.92 -15.74
N LEU A 203 -26.58 -18.50 -14.97
CA LEU A 203 -25.75 -19.63 -15.42
C LEU A 203 -26.56 -20.91 -15.50
N ILE A 204 -27.41 -21.21 -14.50
CA ILE A 204 -28.28 -22.41 -14.51
C ILE A 204 -29.27 -22.32 -15.68
N LEU A 205 -29.98 -21.20 -15.82
CA LEU A 205 -30.94 -21.00 -16.93
C LEU A 205 -30.23 -20.95 -18.29
N GLY A 206 -29.02 -20.39 -18.35
CA GLY A 206 -28.24 -20.35 -19.57
C GLY A 206 -27.77 -21.72 -20.03
N GLU A 207 -27.58 -22.67 -19.11
CA GLU A 207 -27.39 -24.08 -19.48
C GLU A 207 -28.67 -24.68 -20.06
N ARG A 208 -29.81 -24.47 -19.41
CA ARG A 208 -31.12 -24.97 -19.88
C ARG A 208 -31.43 -24.52 -21.31
N TYR A 209 -31.23 -23.23 -21.58
CA TYR A 209 -31.42 -22.68 -22.91
C TYR A 209 -30.50 -23.32 -23.95
N ARG A 210 -29.19 -23.39 -23.68
CA ARG A 210 -28.17 -23.73 -24.69
C ARG A 210 -27.94 -25.22 -24.89
N PHE A 211 -28.17 -26.03 -23.85
CA PHE A 211 -27.79 -27.45 -23.84
C PHE A 211 -28.97 -28.38 -23.62
N HIS A 212 -30.10 -27.88 -23.11
CA HIS A 212 -31.34 -28.65 -22.93
C HIS A 212 -32.47 -28.16 -23.83
N ASN A 213 -32.18 -27.30 -24.81
CA ASN A 213 -33.10 -26.77 -25.82
C ASN A 213 -34.38 -26.13 -25.24
N VAL A 214 -34.33 -25.57 -24.03
CA VAL A 214 -35.47 -24.84 -23.47
C VAL A 214 -35.63 -23.51 -24.20
N PRO A 215 -36.75 -23.23 -24.88
CA PRO A 215 -36.96 -21.97 -25.59
C PRO A 215 -36.84 -20.74 -24.68
N THR A 216 -36.36 -19.61 -25.21
CA THR A 216 -36.16 -18.39 -24.42
C THR A 216 -37.43 -17.91 -23.73
N HIS A 217 -38.60 -18.06 -24.37
CA HIS A 217 -39.89 -17.64 -23.82
C HIS A 217 -40.40 -18.52 -22.67
N GLU A 218 -39.86 -19.73 -22.51
CA GLU A 218 -40.18 -20.66 -21.41
C GLU A 218 -39.26 -20.46 -20.19
N LEU A 219 -38.20 -19.65 -20.32
CA LEU A 219 -37.26 -19.42 -19.22
C LEU A 219 -37.93 -18.68 -18.05
N CYS A 220 -37.97 -19.31 -16.89
CA CYS A 220 -38.50 -18.76 -15.64
C CYS A 220 -37.78 -19.33 -14.41
N LEU A 221 -38.00 -18.76 -13.23
CA LEU A 221 -37.37 -19.22 -11.99
C LEU A 221 -37.84 -20.62 -11.54
N GLU A 222 -39.07 -20.99 -11.90
CA GLU A 222 -39.70 -22.27 -11.62
C GLU A 222 -39.01 -23.45 -12.36
N LEU A 223 -38.22 -23.17 -13.41
CA LEU A 223 -37.34 -24.17 -14.04
C LEU A 223 -36.17 -24.59 -13.16
N ILE A 224 -35.83 -23.80 -12.14
CA ILE A 224 -34.75 -24.07 -11.17
C ILE A 224 -35.31 -24.81 -9.96
N VAL A 225 -36.48 -24.40 -9.48
CA VAL A 225 -37.14 -24.97 -8.30
C VAL A 225 -38.60 -25.24 -8.66
N PRO A 226 -39.05 -26.51 -8.68
CA PRO A 226 -40.46 -26.83 -8.87
C PRO A 226 -41.30 -26.15 -7.79
N VAL A 227 -42.37 -25.45 -8.19
CA VAL A 227 -43.33 -24.82 -7.26
C VAL A 227 -44.58 -25.68 -7.21
N VAL A 228 -45.08 -25.89 -5.99
CA VAL A 228 -46.36 -26.54 -5.71
C VAL A 228 -47.20 -25.52 -4.97
N THR A 229 -48.36 -25.16 -5.50
CA THR A 229 -49.26 -24.18 -4.87
C THR A 229 -50.15 -24.85 -3.82
N GLU A 230 -50.67 -24.08 -2.88
CA GLU A 230 -51.64 -24.59 -1.88
C GLU A 230 -52.90 -25.11 -2.57
N GLU A 231 -53.40 -24.39 -3.57
CA GLU A 231 -54.53 -24.80 -4.42
C GLU A 231 -54.32 -26.21 -5.03
N GLN A 232 -53.10 -26.48 -5.53
CA GLN A 232 -52.76 -27.80 -6.08
C GLN A 232 -52.73 -28.90 -5.01
N LEU A 233 -52.48 -28.55 -3.74
CA LEU A 233 -52.47 -29.51 -2.65
C LEU A 233 -53.87 -29.78 -2.11
N GLU A 234 -54.72 -28.76 -2.03
CA GLU A 234 -56.11 -28.85 -1.56
C GLU A 234 -56.95 -29.84 -2.39
N GLU A 235 -56.72 -29.90 -3.70
CA GLU A 235 -57.42 -30.81 -4.62
C GLU A 235 -56.94 -32.27 -4.54
N LEU A 236 -55.85 -32.54 -3.82
CA LEU A 236 -55.17 -33.84 -3.82
C LEU A 236 -55.35 -34.58 -2.50
N THR A 237 -55.59 -35.89 -2.60
CA THR A 237 -55.53 -36.79 -1.43
C THR A 237 -54.11 -36.82 -0.83
N PRO A 238 -53.96 -37.15 0.47
CA PRO A 238 -52.63 -37.24 1.10
C PRO A 238 -51.63 -38.14 0.34
N LEU A 239 -52.11 -39.22 -0.29
CA LEU A 239 -51.28 -40.11 -1.12
C LEU A 239 -50.81 -39.42 -2.42
N GLN A 240 -51.69 -38.66 -3.06
CA GLN A 240 -51.35 -37.89 -4.26
C GLN A 240 -50.41 -36.72 -3.93
N GLN A 241 -50.64 -36.01 -2.82
CA GLN A 241 -49.73 -34.97 -2.32
C GLN A 241 -48.32 -35.53 -2.06
N LYS A 242 -48.22 -36.72 -1.44
CA LYS A 242 -46.95 -37.42 -1.23
C LYS A 242 -46.29 -37.81 -2.57
N LYS A 243 -47.07 -38.29 -3.55
CA LYS A 243 -46.58 -38.64 -4.88
C LYS A 243 -46.04 -37.41 -5.63
N LEU A 244 -46.79 -36.30 -5.62
CA LEU A 244 -46.38 -35.02 -6.21
C LEU A 244 -45.11 -34.50 -5.54
N SER A 245 -45.07 -34.49 -4.21
CA SER A 245 -43.88 -34.10 -3.44
C SER A 245 -42.65 -34.92 -3.85
N ASN A 246 -42.78 -36.24 -3.97
CA ASN A 246 -41.68 -37.11 -4.42
C ASN A 246 -41.25 -36.82 -5.86
N GLN A 247 -42.19 -36.50 -6.76
CA GLN A 247 -41.88 -36.10 -8.13
C GLN A 247 -41.09 -34.77 -8.17
N CYS A 248 -41.53 -33.77 -7.42
CA CYS A 248 -40.84 -32.48 -7.31
C CYS A 248 -39.43 -32.63 -6.72
N LYS A 249 -39.27 -33.41 -5.64
CA LYS A 249 -37.95 -33.74 -5.06
C LYS A 249 -37.03 -34.37 -6.09
N LYS A 250 -37.51 -35.39 -6.80
CA LYS A 250 -36.73 -36.10 -7.83
C LYS A 250 -36.36 -35.18 -8.99
N ALA A 251 -37.26 -34.28 -9.41
CA ALA A 251 -36.97 -33.32 -10.47
C ALA A 251 -35.88 -32.31 -10.06
N LEU A 252 -35.94 -31.79 -8.82
CA LEU A 252 -34.93 -30.89 -8.28
C LEU A 252 -33.57 -31.59 -8.10
N GLU A 253 -33.57 -32.80 -7.55
CA GLU A 253 -32.36 -33.62 -7.40
C GLU A 253 -31.70 -33.91 -8.77
N GLN A 254 -32.50 -34.30 -9.76
CA GLN A 254 -32.01 -34.52 -11.12
C GLN A 254 -31.41 -33.25 -11.71
N LEU A 255 -32.02 -32.09 -11.49
CA LEU A 255 -31.49 -30.80 -11.94
C LEU A 255 -30.14 -30.51 -11.30
N ILE A 256 -30.02 -30.64 -9.98
CA ILE A 256 -28.78 -30.37 -9.23
C ILE A 256 -27.66 -31.31 -9.71
N CYS A 257 -27.94 -32.61 -9.77
CA CYS A 257 -26.97 -33.62 -10.20
C CYS A 257 -26.52 -33.40 -11.65
N ASN A 258 -27.46 -33.16 -12.57
CA ASN A 258 -27.15 -32.87 -13.98
C ASN A 258 -26.32 -31.59 -14.11
N HIS A 259 -26.66 -30.53 -13.38
CA HIS A 259 -25.90 -29.28 -13.41
C HIS A 259 -24.47 -29.48 -12.91
N PHE A 260 -24.27 -30.26 -11.85
CA PHE A 260 -22.92 -30.55 -11.32
C PHE A 260 -22.11 -31.43 -12.28
N GLN A 261 -22.73 -32.41 -12.92
CA GLN A 261 -22.09 -33.21 -13.95
C GLN A 261 -21.73 -32.35 -15.18
N PHE A 262 -22.62 -31.45 -15.60
CA PHE A 262 -22.34 -30.47 -16.64
C PHE A 262 -21.15 -29.58 -16.27
N LEU A 263 -21.10 -29.03 -15.06
CA LEU A 263 -19.96 -28.22 -14.60
C LEU A 263 -18.64 -28.99 -14.65
N ARG A 264 -18.65 -30.27 -14.27
CA ARG A 264 -17.49 -31.16 -14.33
C ARG A 264 -17.06 -31.42 -15.77
N ASN A 265 -17.99 -31.73 -16.66
CA ASN A 265 -17.69 -32.13 -18.03
C ASN A 265 -17.36 -30.93 -18.95
N PHE A 266 -18.14 -29.85 -18.85
CA PHE A 266 -18.05 -28.71 -19.75
C PHE A 266 -16.97 -27.70 -19.36
N ASN A 267 -16.72 -27.53 -18.05
CA ASN A 267 -15.78 -26.53 -17.52
C ASN A 267 -14.66 -27.11 -16.65
N SER A 268 -14.56 -28.44 -16.55
CA SER A 268 -13.60 -29.13 -15.66
C SER A 268 -13.66 -28.58 -14.23
N SER A 269 -14.85 -28.15 -13.79
CA SER A 269 -15.04 -27.44 -12.53
C SER A 269 -15.21 -28.44 -11.39
N VAL A 270 -14.09 -28.82 -10.77
CA VAL A 270 -14.07 -29.75 -9.63
C VAL A 270 -14.18 -29.07 -8.26
N SER A 271 -14.22 -27.74 -8.22
CA SER A 271 -14.24 -27.00 -6.95
C SER A 271 -15.59 -27.12 -6.24
N PRO A 272 -15.63 -27.62 -4.99
CA PRO A 272 -16.88 -27.68 -4.22
C PRO A 272 -17.42 -26.29 -3.86
N PHE A 273 -16.57 -25.23 -3.88
CA PHE A 273 -17.04 -23.85 -3.74
C PHE A 273 -17.95 -23.42 -4.89
N THR A 274 -17.71 -23.91 -6.11
CA THR A 274 -18.58 -23.62 -7.26
C THR A 274 -19.94 -24.27 -7.07
N LYS A 275 -19.98 -25.54 -6.63
CA LYS A 275 -21.22 -26.25 -6.27
C LYS A 275 -21.99 -25.50 -5.18
N MET A 276 -21.31 -25.09 -4.11
CA MET A 276 -21.89 -24.34 -3.00
C MET A 276 -22.55 -23.03 -3.45
N GLY A 277 -21.92 -22.30 -4.37
CA GLY A 277 -22.52 -21.09 -4.95
C GLY A 277 -23.81 -21.36 -5.72
N ARG A 278 -23.94 -22.53 -6.39
CA ARG A 278 -25.17 -22.95 -7.08
C ARG A 278 -26.26 -23.34 -6.09
N ILE A 279 -25.95 -24.16 -5.09
CA ILE A 279 -26.93 -24.57 -4.07
C ILE A 279 -27.48 -23.34 -3.33
N ASN A 280 -26.63 -22.39 -2.95
CA ASN A 280 -27.09 -21.17 -2.29
C ASN A 280 -28.03 -20.34 -3.18
N ALA A 281 -27.77 -20.27 -4.49
CA ALA A 281 -28.65 -19.58 -5.42
C ALA A 281 -29.99 -20.32 -5.59
N ILE A 282 -29.97 -21.65 -5.69
CA ILE A 282 -31.16 -22.50 -5.73
C ILE A 282 -31.99 -22.34 -4.45
N SER A 283 -31.36 -22.37 -3.29
CA SER A 283 -31.99 -22.14 -1.99
C SER A 283 -32.62 -20.75 -1.92
N ALA A 284 -31.93 -19.71 -2.39
CA ALA A 284 -32.48 -18.35 -2.42
C ALA A 284 -33.71 -18.26 -3.35
N VAL A 285 -33.66 -18.89 -4.53
CA VAL A 285 -34.82 -18.97 -5.45
C VAL A 285 -35.99 -19.72 -4.80
N ALA A 286 -35.73 -20.86 -4.14
CA ALA A 286 -36.75 -21.62 -3.44
C ALA A 286 -37.43 -20.77 -2.36
N LYS A 287 -36.64 -20.06 -1.54
CA LYS A 287 -37.20 -19.18 -0.50
C LYS A 287 -38.03 -18.04 -1.07
N PHE A 288 -37.63 -17.48 -2.21
CA PHE A 288 -38.40 -16.45 -2.91
C PHE A 288 -39.72 -16.99 -3.44
N LEU A 289 -39.71 -18.12 -4.16
CA LEU A 289 -40.91 -18.69 -4.78
C LEU A 289 -41.93 -19.18 -3.73
N TYR A 290 -41.45 -19.75 -2.63
CA TYR A 290 -42.28 -20.26 -1.54
C TYR A 290 -42.56 -19.24 -0.43
N ALA A 291 -42.14 -17.97 -0.58
CA ALA A 291 -42.23 -16.97 0.49
C ALA A 291 -43.67 -16.73 1.00
N HIS A 292 -44.67 -16.95 0.16
CA HIS A 292 -46.08 -16.74 0.49
C HIS A 292 -46.72 -17.91 1.25
N GLN A 293 -46.07 -19.09 1.28
CA GLN A 293 -46.58 -20.31 1.92
C GLN A 293 -45.99 -20.54 3.33
N VAL A 294 -45.29 -19.54 3.86
CA VAL A 294 -44.57 -19.65 5.13
C VAL A 294 -44.78 -18.40 5.97
N GLU A 295 -44.84 -18.57 7.29
CA GLU A 295 -44.97 -17.48 8.25
C GLU A 295 -43.61 -17.12 8.88
N ASN A 296 -42.73 -18.11 9.01
CA ASN A 296 -41.41 -17.97 9.62
C ASN A 296 -40.33 -18.80 8.89
N ASP A 297 -39.04 -18.53 9.17
CA ASP A 297 -37.93 -19.17 8.44
C ASP A 297 -37.82 -20.67 8.71
N ALA A 298 -38.38 -21.17 9.82
CA ALA A 298 -38.37 -22.59 10.13
C ALA A 298 -39.39 -23.36 9.28
N ASP A 299 -40.50 -22.73 8.87
CA ASP A 299 -41.56 -23.35 8.07
C ASP A 299 -41.06 -23.82 6.70
N TYR A 300 -40.01 -23.19 6.15
CA TYR A 300 -39.37 -23.67 4.92
C TYR A 300 -38.93 -25.13 5.03
N ARG A 301 -38.56 -25.62 6.23
CA ARG A 301 -38.16 -27.02 6.44
C ARG A 301 -39.33 -28.00 6.34
N LEU A 302 -40.57 -27.52 6.51
CA LEU A 302 -41.78 -28.32 6.35
C LEU A 302 -42.11 -28.57 4.88
N ILE A 303 -41.65 -27.67 4.00
CA ILE A 303 -41.85 -27.81 2.56
C ILE A 303 -40.91 -28.92 2.03
N PRO A 304 -41.45 -29.99 1.42
CA PRO A 304 -40.68 -31.19 1.09
C PRO A 304 -39.42 -30.94 0.25
N ILE A 305 -39.43 -29.97 -0.66
CA ILE A 305 -38.29 -29.68 -1.54
C ILE A 305 -37.03 -29.18 -0.79
N PHE A 306 -37.20 -28.53 0.36
CA PHE A 306 -36.06 -28.02 1.13
C PHE A 306 -35.22 -29.14 1.73
N SER A 307 -35.83 -30.30 2.04
CA SER A 307 -35.07 -31.48 2.47
C SER A 307 -34.05 -31.94 1.42
N THR A 308 -34.37 -31.80 0.12
CA THR A 308 -33.46 -32.13 -0.98
C THR A 308 -32.34 -31.09 -1.13
N ILE A 309 -32.66 -29.81 -0.96
CA ILE A 309 -31.67 -28.72 -0.97
C ILE A 309 -30.69 -28.90 0.19
N ASP A 310 -31.19 -29.13 1.41
CA ASP A 310 -30.40 -29.32 2.62
C ASP A 310 -29.50 -30.56 2.54
N HIS A 311 -30.01 -31.66 1.97
CA HIS A 311 -29.21 -32.86 1.72
C HIS A 311 -27.99 -32.55 0.83
N HIS A 312 -28.20 -31.94 -0.33
CA HIS A 312 -27.08 -31.57 -1.22
C HIS A 312 -26.18 -30.49 -0.63
N TYR A 313 -26.74 -29.55 0.14
CA TYR A 313 -25.96 -28.55 0.86
C TYR A 313 -24.97 -29.22 1.82
N ASN A 314 -25.42 -30.19 2.62
CA ASN A 314 -24.60 -30.92 3.56
C ASN A 314 -23.53 -31.78 2.87
N LEU A 315 -23.87 -32.48 1.78
CA LEU A 315 -22.88 -33.22 0.98
C LEU A 315 -21.76 -32.30 0.47
N VAL A 316 -22.11 -31.12 -0.05
CA VAL A 316 -21.10 -30.15 -0.52
C VAL A 316 -20.31 -29.55 0.65
N LEU A 317 -20.90 -29.39 1.84
CA LEU A 317 -20.17 -28.97 3.04
C LEU A 317 -19.13 -30.00 3.48
N GLU A 318 -19.46 -31.29 3.43
CA GLU A 318 -18.52 -32.37 3.72
C GLU A 318 -17.37 -32.38 2.70
N GLU A 319 -17.68 -32.28 1.40
CA GLU A 319 -16.68 -32.12 0.34
C GLU A 319 -15.78 -30.90 0.60
N LEU A 320 -16.36 -29.76 1.02
CA LEU A 320 -15.60 -28.55 1.36
C LEU A 320 -14.67 -28.75 2.56
N SER A 321 -15.12 -29.47 3.58
CA SER A 321 -14.31 -29.79 4.76
C SER A 321 -13.10 -30.64 4.36
N GLN A 322 -13.33 -31.73 3.62
CA GLN A 322 -12.27 -32.59 3.08
C GLN A 322 -11.32 -31.81 2.17
N TRP A 323 -11.86 -30.97 1.28
CA TRP A 323 -11.06 -30.14 0.38
C TRP A 323 -10.14 -29.18 1.16
N ARG A 324 -10.66 -28.52 2.20
CA ARG A 324 -9.85 -27.62 3.06
C ARG A 324 -8.73 -28.38 3.76
N ASN A 325 -9.02 -29.59 4.25
CA ASN A 325 -8.04 -30.43 4.97
C ASN A 325 -6.96 -30.99 4.03
N SER A 326 -7.31 -31.33 2.79
CA SER A 326 -6.38 -31.79 1.77
C SER A 326 -5.37 -30.73 1.31
N ARG A 327 -5.53 -29.46 1.75
CA ARG A 327 -4.70 -28.29 1.39
C ARG A 327 -4.54 -28.07 -0.12
N HIS A 328 -5.43 -28.65 -0.94
CA HIS A 328 -5.41 -28.50 -2.40
C HIS A 328 -5.83 -27.06 -2.77
N SER A 329 -4.85 -26.16 -2.86
CA SER A 329 -5.08 -24.81 -3.35
C SER A 329 -5.26 -24.86 -4.86
N VAL A 330 -6.42 -24.39 -5.35
CA VAL A 330 -6.69 -24.29 -6.80
C VAL A 330 -5.65 -23.41 -7.51
N SER A 331 -5.01 -22.50 -6.78
CA SER A 331 -3.89 -21.69 -7.27
C SER A 331 -2.56 -22.10 -6.62
N ASP A 332 -1.53 -22.29 -7.44
CA ASP A 332 -0.15 -22.54 -7.04
C ASP A 332 0.35 -21.43 -6.10
N TRP A 333 0.55 -21.79 -4.83
CA TRP A 333 0.95 -20.87 -3.78
C TRP A 333 2.39 -20.39 -3.95
N SER A 334 3.27 -21.25 -4.47
CA SER A 334 4.69 -20.93 -4.67
C SER A 334 4.89 -19.78 -5.66
N LYS A 335 3.98 -19.62 -6.62
CA LYS A 335 3.94 -18.52 -7.59
C LYS A 335 3.35 -17.22 -7.03
N ARG A 336 2.71 -17.27 -5.86
CA ARG A 336 2.04 -16.12 -5.22
C ARG A 336 2.80 -15.60 -4.01
N TRP A 337 3.61 -16.42 -3.38
CA TRP A 337 4.38 -16.08 -2.18
C TRP A 337 5.78 -15.54 -2.53
N PRO A 338 6.30 -14.50 -1.86
CA PRO A 338 7.67 -14.04 -2.07
C PRO A 338 8.70 -15.14 -1.78
N ASN A 339 9.81 -15.15 -2.50
CA ASN A 339 10.96 -15.98 -2.11
C ASN A 339 11.65 -15.28 -0.94
N VAL A 340 11.58 -15.86 0.25
CA VAL A 340 12.08 -15.26 1.50
C VAL A 340 13.50 -15.75 1.78
N PRO A 341 14.51 -14.87 1.78
CA PRO A 341 15.86 -15.22 2.20
C PRO A 341 15.92 -15.60 3.69
N VAL A 342 16.91 -16.40 4.07
CA VAL A 342 17.17 -16.74 5.48
C VAL A 342 17.37 -15.45 6.29
N GLY A 343 16.74 -15.36 7.46
CA GLY A 343 16.81 -14.21 8.36
C GLY A 343 15.90 -13.04 8.00
N GLN A 344 15.17 -13.08 6.88
CA GLN A 344 14.17 -12.10 6.51
C GLN A 344 12.75 -12.66 6.68
N THR A 345 11.77 -11.76 6.77
CA THR A 345 10.34 -12.09 6.71
C THR A 345 9.78 -11.76 5.33
N ALA A 346 8.68 -12.41 4.94
CA ALA A 346 7.95 -12.07 3.73
C ALA A 346 7.55 -10.58 3.65
N LEU A 347 7.23 -9.96 4.80
CA LEU A 347 6.88 -8.55 4.89
C LEU A 347 8.08 -7.65 4.55
N GLN A 348 9.26 -7.92 5.12
CA GLN A 348 10.50 -7.21 4.79
C GLN A 348 10.85 -7.33 3.31
N VAL A 349 10.76 -8.53 2.73
CA VAL A 349 11.01 -8.73 1.29
C VAL A 349 10.07 -7.88 0.44
N ILE A 350 8.80 -7.76 0.81
CA ILE A 350 7.84 -6.91 0.07
C ILE A 350 8.18 -5.43 0.26
N GLN A 351 8.53 -5.00 1.47
CA GLN A 351 8.92 -3.61 1.73
C GLN A 351 10.18 -3.23 0.93
N GLU A 352 11.22 -4.06 0.97
CA GLU A 352 12.51 -3.82 0.32
C GLU A 352 12.47 -4.00 -1.20
N ARG A 353 11.78 -5.03 -1.71
CA ARG A 353 11.84 -5.42 -3.13
C ARG A 353 10.62 -5.00 -3.95
N ILE A 354 9.58 -4.47 -3.31
CA ILE A 354 8.39 -3.94 -4.00
C ILE A 354 8.15 -2.49 -3.63
N VAL A 355 7.93 -2.20 -2.35
CA VAL A 355 7.50 -0.87 -1.89
C VAL A 355 8.58 0.18 -2.13
N GLU A 356 9.83 -0.12 -1.76
CA GLU A 356 10.95 0.82 -1.93
C GLU A 356 11.30 1.10 -3.41
N PRO A 357 11.36 0.09 -4.30
CA PRO A 357 11.46 0.34 -5.73
C PRO A 357 10.33 1.24 -6.26
N LEU A 358 9.07 0.99 -5.87
CA LEU A 358 7.95 1.85 -6.28
C LEU A 358 8.09 3.29 -5.76
N ARG A 359 8.63 3.48 -4.56
CA ARG A 359 8.93 4.80 -4.00
C ARG A 359 9.94 5.55 -4.88
N HIS A 360 10.99 4.87 -5.34
CA HIS A 360 11.93 5.46 -6.30
C HIS A 360 11.30 5.69 -7.68
N GLU A 361 10.31 4.88 -8.08
CA GLU A 361 9.54 5.13 -9.31
C GLU A 361 8.72 6.42 -9.25
N CYS A 362 8.44 6.98 -8.06
CA CYS A 362 7.78 8.29 -7.90
C CYS A 362 8.65 9.49 -8.27
N ARG A 363 9.95 9.30 -8.47
CA ARG A 363 10.90 10.38 -8.76
C ARG A 363 10.54 11.20 -10.02
N PRO A 364 10.90 12.51 -10.03
CA PRO A 364 10.35 13.46 -10.99
C PRO A 364 11.00 13.40 -12.36
N ARG A 365 12.22 12.86 -12.45
CA ARG A 365 13.00 12.81 -13.69
C ARG A 365 13.06 11.41 -14.26
N THR A 366 13.15 11.35 -15.58
CA THR A 366 13.51 10.15 -16.34
C THR A 366 14.94 9.73 -16.00
N ARG A 367 15.34 8.53 -16.40
CA ARG A 367 16.74 8.08 -16.28
C ARG A 367 17.78 8.98 -16.98
N ARG A 368 17.35 9.84 -17.90
CA ARG A 368 18.20 10.76 -18.66
C ARG A 368 18.37 12.11 -17.95
N GLY A 369 17.68 12.33 -16.84
CA GLY A 369 17.66 13.61 -16.13
C GLY A 369 16.54 14.56 -16.57
N ASP A 370 15.82 14.25 -17.65
CA ASP A 370 14.67 15.07 -18.10
C ASP A 370 13.48 14.92 -17.16
N PHE A 371 12.69 15.97 -16.95
CA PHE A 371 11.44 15.85 -16.21
C PHE A 371 10.45 14.91 -16.91
N ARG A 372 9.77 14.07 -16.11
CA ARG A 372 8.69 13.22 -16.60
C ARG A 372 7.43 14.05 -16.82
N SER A 373 6.56 13.57 -17.70
CA SER A 373 5.19 14.08 -17.79
C SER A 373 4.41 13.77 -16.51
N SER A 374 3.35 14.54 -16.26
CA SER A 374 2.57 14.48 -15.02
C SER A 374 1.90 13.12 -14.80
N GLU A 375 1.26 12.56 -15.83
CA GLU A 375 0.51 11.31 -15.72
C GLU A 375 1.36 10.12 -15.21
N PRO A 376 2.55 9.82 -15.76
CA PRO A 376 3.43 8.79 -15.21
C PRO A 376 3.83 9.03 -13.75
N ILE A 377 4.02 10.28 -13.32
CA ILE A 377 4.36 10.60 -11.93
C ILE A 377 3.19 10.21 -11.02
N VAL A 378 1.96 10.60 -11.36
CA VAL A 378 0.77 10.28 -10.57
C VAL A 378 0.47 8.78 -10.56
N ILE A 379 0.68 8.07 -11.68
CA ILE A 379 0.55 6.60 -11.74
C ILE A 379 1.55 5.92 -10.80
N SER A 380 2.81 6.38 -10.77
CA SER A 380 3.83 5.87 -9.84
C SER A 380 3.44 6.12 -8.39
N HIS A 381 2.97 7.32 -8.04
CA HIS A 381 2.47 7.64 -6.69
C HIS A 381 1.28 6.76 -6.29
N GLN A 382 0.27 6.63 -7.14
CA GLN A 382 -0.88 5.75 -6.86
C GLN A 382 -0.44 4.29 -6.66
N SER A 383 0.51 3.81 -7.46
CA SER A 383 1.02 2.43 -7.36
C SER A 383 1.79 2.21 -6.06
N TYR A 384 2.65 3.16 -5.70
CA TYR A 384 3.37 3.17 -4.43
C TYR A 384 2.40 3.17 -3.24
N LEU A 385 1.45 4.10 -3.19
CA LEU A 385 0.51 4.23 -2.07
C LEU A 385 -0.36 2.98 -1.88
N LYS A 386 -0.83 2.36 -2.96
CA LYS A 386 -1.58 1.09 -2.89
C LYS A 386 -0.79 -0.02 -2.19
N TRP A 387 0.50 -0.13 -2.50
CA TRP A 387 1.39 -1.12 -1.88
C TRP A 387 1.81 -0.73 -0.46
N ALA A 388 2.22 0.53 -0.27
CA ALA A 388 2.69 1.04 1.00
C ALA A 388 1.62 0.95 2.09
N LEU A 389 0.35 1.27 1.79
CA LEU A 389 -0.74 1.13 2.76
C LEU A 389 -0.92 -0.32 3.25
N LEU A 390 -0.74 -1.32 2.39
CA LEU A 390 -0.89 -2.73 2.77
C LEU A 390 0.39 -3.33 3.37
N ALA A 391 1.53 -2.67 3.22
CA ALA A 391 2.83 -3.11 3.72
C ALA A 391 3.25 -2.38 5.00
N TYR A 392 2.75 -1.17 5.25
CA TYR A 392 3.03 -0.37 6.45
C TYR A 392 1.89 -0.43 7.47
N LEU A 393 0.68 -0.83 7.07
CA LEU A 393 -0.43 -1.09 7.98
C LEU A 393 -0.83 -2.57 7.91
N PRO A 394 -1.30 -3.16 9.01
CA PRO A 394 -1.88 -4.49 9.02
C PRO A 394 -2.90 -4.66 7.89
N ALA A 395 -2.64 -5.60 6.98
CA ALA A 395 -3.40 -5.68 5.75
C ALA A 395 -4.87 -6.08 6.00
N ARG A 396 -5.77 -5.21 5.54
CA ARG A 396 -7.22 -5.42 5.58
C ARG A 396 -7.75 -5.90 4.24
N ARG A 397 -9.07 -6.01 4.11
CA ARG A 397 -9.66 -6.46 2.83
C ARG A 397 -9.48 -5.40 1.76
N GLN A 398 -9.27 -5.82 0.52
CA GLN A 398 -9.02 -4.89 -0.59
C GLN A 398 -10.17 -3.91 -0.82
N GLU A 399 -11.41 -4.30 -0.52
CA GLU A 399 -12.58 -3.45 -0.68
C GLU A 399 -12.48 -2.19 0.17
N GLU A 400 -11.86 -2.28 1.35
CA GLU A 400 -11.74 -1.15 2.27
C GLU A 400 -10.85 -0.05 1.71
N TYR A 401 -9.75 -0.41 1.05
CA TYR A 401 -8.85 0.52 0.37
C TYR A 401 -9.37 0.94 -1.01
N ARG A 402 -10.01 0.01 -1.74
CA ARG A 402 -10.56 0.28 -3.07
C ARG A 402 -11.68 1.32 -2.99
N GLU A 403 -12.58 1.18 -2.03
CA GLU A 403 -13.72 2.08 -1.81
C GLU A 403 -13.39 3.23 -0.83
N LEU A 404 -12.11 3.45 -0.54
CA LEU A 404 -11.67 4.53 0.35
C LEU A 404 -11.98 5.89 -0.29
N LYS A 405 -12.73 6.71 0.44
CA LYS A 405 -13.13 8.06 0.02
C LYS A 405 -12.26 9.14 0.63
N ILE A 406 -12.32 10.32 0.05
CA ILE A 406 -11.72 11.54 0.57
C ILE A 406 -12.67 12.70 0.32
N ALA A 407 -12.79 13.62 1.28
CA ALA A 407 -13.59 14.84 1.10
C ALA A 407 -12.96 15.74 0.02
N GLN A 408 -13.77 16.45 -0.75
CA GLN A 408 -13.31 17.45 -1.72
C GLN A 408 -13.75 18.88 -1.33
N SER A 409 -14.41 19.00 -0.18
CA SER A 409 -14.89 20.25 0.41
C SER A 409 -14.48 20.36 1.88
N CYS A 410 -14.42 21.59 2.36
CA CYS A 410 -14.21 21.92 3.78
C CYS A 410 -15.51 22.43 4.42
N PRO A 411 -15.62 22.39 5.77
CA PRO A 411 -16.71 23.08 6.46
C PRO A 411 -16.65 24.58 6.17
N ARG A 412 -17.80 25.25 6.27
CA ARG A 412 -17.90 26.70 6.04
C ARG A 412 -17.14 27.51 7.10
N GLU A 413 -17.18 27.04 8.34
CA GLU A 413 -16.44 27.63 9.45
C GLU A 413 -15.15 26.86 9.69
N ARG A 414 -14.06 27.60 9.89
CA ARG A 414 -12.75 27.02 10.18
C ARG A 414 -12.77 26.40 11.59
N PRO A 415 -12.39 25.13 11.77
CA PRO A 415 -12.25 24.54 13.10
C PRO A 415 -11.25 25.32 13.96
N GLN A 416 -11.56 25.50 15.25
CA GLN A 416 -10.73 26.28 16.18
C GLN A 416 -9.39 25.61 16.48
N ASP A 417 -9.34 24.28 16.41
CA ASP A 417 -8.16 23.45 16.64
C ASP A 417 -7.21 23.39 15.43
N LEU A 418 -7.54 24.04 14.31
CA LEU A 418 -6.74 24.03 13.10
C LEU A 418 -5.68 25.15 13.10
N PRO A 419 -4.37 24.83 13.13
CA PRO A 419 -3.30 25.84 13.09
C PRO A 419 -3.41 26.75 11.87
N ALA A 420 -3.10 28.04 11.96
CA ALA A 420 -3.35 29.04 10.90
C ALA A 420 -2.93 28.58 9.48
N ASN A 421 -1.73 27.98 9.36
CA ASN A 421 -1.18 27.47 8.10
C ASN A 421 -1.23 25.94 7.98
N GLY A 422 -2.01 25.27 8.83
CA GLY A 422 -2.11 23.83 8.88
C GLY A 422 -2.93 23.25 7.72
N LEU A 423 -2.46 22.12 7.18
CA LEU A 423 -3.23 21.31 6.23
C LEU A 423 -4.53 20.81 6.88
N TYR A 424 -5.66 20.88 6.17
CA TYR A 424 -6.91 20.29 6.66
C TYR A 424 -7.62 19.51 5.56
N GLN A 425 -7.90 18.23 5.86
CA GLN A 425 -8.67 17.36 5.00
C GLN A 425 -9.75 16.69 5.86
N PRO A 426 -10.96 17.26 5.96
CA PRO A 426 -11.93 16.85 6.97
C PRO A 426 -12.47 15.43 6.76
N LEU A 427 -12.86 14.80 7.87
CA LEU A 427 -13.84 13.73 7.87
C LEU A 427 -15.24 14.36 7.80
N PRO A 428 -16.06 14.08 6.76
CA PRO A 428 -17.40 14.64 6.70
C PRO A 428 -18.24 14.23 7.92
N PRO A 429 -19.13 15.10 8.41
CA PRO A 429 -20.08 14.76 9.47
C PRO A 429 -20.87 13.49 9.13
N ASP A 430 -21.20 12.69 10.14
CA ASP A 430 -21.86 11.39 9.93
C ASP A 430 -23.18 11.52 9.14
N ASN A 431 -23.87 12.67 9.16
CA ASN A 431 -25.11 12.94 8.40
C ASN A 431 -24.90 13.25 6.91
N GLN A 432 -23.66 13.48 6.50
CA GLN A 432 -23.27 13.75 5.11
C GLN A 432 -22.64 12.53 4.42
N ARG A 433 -22.46 11.45 5.18
CA ARG A 433 -21.83 10.19 4.76
C ARG A 433 -22.86 9.16 4.33
N GLU A 434 -22.43 8.14 3.59
CA GLU A 434 -23.30 7.03 3.18
C GLU A 434 -23.83 6.30 4.41
N ARG A 435 -25.15 6.12 4.47
CA ARG A 435 -25.84 5.46 5.57
C ARG A 435 -26.64 4.26 5.09
N LYS A 436 -26.74 3.26 5.95
CA LYS A 436 -27.76 2.22 5.83
C LYS A 436 -29.13 2.78 6.18
N TYR A 437 -30.18 2.02 5.86
CA TYR A 437 -31.56 2.32 6.24
C TYR A 437 -31.71 2.59 7.75
N ASN A 438 -30.98 1.86 8.59
CA ASN A 438 -30.96 2.06 10.05
C ASN A 438 -30.13 3.27 10.52
N GLY A 439 -29.75 4.19 9.63
CA GLY A 439 -28.97 5.40 9.94
C GLY A 439 -27.48 5.20 10.17
N MET A 440 -26.98 3.95 10.24
CA MET A 440 -25.55 3.70 10.46
C MET A 440 -24.69 4.08 9.25
N VAL A 441 -23.59 4.81 9.49
CA VAL A 441 -22.59 5.12 8.46
C VAL A 441 -21.89 3.87 7.94
N VAL A 442 -21.71 3.79 6.62
CA VAL A 442 -21.22 2.62 5.87
C VAL A 442 -20.29 2.98 4.70
N ASP A 443 -19.43 3.96 4.87
CA ASP A 443 -18.32 4.22 3.95
C ASP A 443 -16.97 4.26 4.69
N ASN A 444 -15.88 4.25 3.93
CA ASN A 444 -14.53 4.36 4.45
C ASN A 444 -13.94 5.69 3.98
N TYR A 445 -13.21 6.38 4.86
CA TYR A 445 -12.65 7.70 4.56
C TYR A 445 -11.17 7.80 4.94
N LEU A 446 -10.41 8.49 4.10
CA LEU A 446 -9.09 9.03 4.40
C LEU A 446 -9.25 10.52 4.73
N TYR A 447 -8.71 10.94 5.86
CA TYR A 447 -8.79 12.33 6.32
C TYR A 447 -7.53 12.73 7.09
N PHE A 448 -7.32 14.04 7.22
CA PHE A 448 -6.20 14.64 7.95
C PHE A 448 -6.73 15.50 9.09
N THR A 449 -6.15 15.36 10.29
CA THR A 449 -6.58 16.08 11.49
C THR A 449 -5.42 16.37 12.44
N TYR A 450 -5.55 17.40 13.27
CA TYR A 450 -4.69 17.66 14.42
C TYR A 450 -5.28 17.10 15.72
N MET A 451 -6.54 16.68 15.70
CA MET A 451 -7.26 16.14 16.85
C MET A 451 -7.84 14.78 16.50
N HIS A 452 -7.43 13.74 17.22
CA HIS A 452 -7.95 12.39 17.04
C HIS A 452 -8.09 11.68 18.38
N GLU A 453 -9.30 11.17 18.67
CA GLU A 453 -9.61 10.47 19.94
C GLU A 453 -9.15 11.26 21.19
N ASN A 454 -9.44 12.58 21.19
CA ASN A 454 -9.04 13.53 22.24
C ASN A 454 -7.52 13.70 22.43
N HIS A 455 -6.70 13.24 21.48
CA HIS A 455 -5.25 13.47 21.48
C HIS A 455 -4.81 14.46 20.39
N TYR A 456 -4.04 15.48 20.79
CA TYR A 456 -3.58 16.55 19.90
C TYR A 456 -2.25 16.18 19.25
N TYR A 457 -2.19 16.30 17.92
CA TYR A 457 -1.04 15.97 17.10
C TYR A 457 -0.55 17.27 16.43
N PRO A 458 0.50 17.95 16.97
CA PRO A 458 0.94 19.25 16.46
C PRO A 458 1.35 19.25 14.99
N GLN A 459 1.86 18.13 14.49
CA GLN A 459 2.26 17.95 13.09
C GLN A 459 1.11 17.47 12.18
N GLY A 460 -0.05 17.22 12.77
CA GLY A 460 -1.20 16.60 12.12
C GLY A 460 -0.95 15.14 11.73
N ILE A 461 -2.04 14.41 11.47
CA ILE A 461 -2.01 13.00 11.12
C ILE A 461 -3.02 12.64 10.03
N TRP A 462 -2.63 11.70 9.17
CA TRP A 462 -3.54 11.03 8.25
C TRP A 462 -4.18 9.82 8.92
N VAL A 463 -5.49 9.66 8.76
CA VAL A 463 -6.28 8.59 9.40
C VAL A 463 -7.19 7.93 8.38
N ILE A 464 -7.27 6.59 8.44
CA ILE A 464 -8.24 5.79 7.70
C ILE A 464 -9.38 5.42 8.66
N ASP A 465 -10.57 5.97 8.43
CA ASP A 465 -11.81 5.58 9.10
C ASP A 465 -12.51 4.48 8.29
N THR A 466 -12.63 3.29 8.87
CA THR A 466 -13.28 2.14 8.26
C THR A 466 -14.63 1.85 8.91
N ARG A 467 -15.72 2.00 8.15
CA ARG A 467 -17.09 1.69 8.61
C ARG A 467 -17.87 0.76 7.68
N LYS A 468 -17.32 0.44 6.49
CA LYS A 468 -17.95 -0.38 5.47
C LYS A 468 -17.27 -1.74 5.32
N TYR A 469 -17.60 -2.70 6.19
CA TYR A 469 -17.35 -4.12 5.88
C TYR A 469 -18.06 -5.12 6.81
N LYS A 470 -18.15 -6.40 6.39
CA LYS A 470 -18.71 -7.54 7.17
C LYS A 470 -18.08 -7.72 8.55
N THR A 471 -16.83 -7.28 8.72
CA THR A 471 -16.06 -7.32 9.97
C THR A 471 -16.58 -6.33 11.02
N LYS A 472 -17.31 -5.27 10.63
CA LYS A 472 -17.97 -4.34 11.56
C LYS A 472 -18.95 -5.04 12.49
N LYS A 473 -19.64 -6.08 12.02
CA LYS A 473 -20.57 -6.86 12.86
C LYS A 473 -19.90 -7.44 14.10
N THR A 474 -18.58 -7.66 14.04
CA THR A 474 -17.80 -8.29 15.10
C THR A 474 -16.84 -7.32 15.79
N TYR A 475 -16.26 -6.35 15.06
CA TYR A 475 -15.16 -5.50 15.55
C TYR A 475 -15.47 -3.99 15.57
N GLY A 476 -16.69 -3.58 15.21
CA GLY A 476 -17.10 -2.18 15.29
C GLY A 476 -16.44 -1.24 14.26
N LYS A 477 -16.47 0.07 14.56
CA LYS A 477 -15.78 1.14 13.82
C LYS A 477 -14.29 1.06 14.13
N GLN A 478 -13.44 1.26 13.12
CA GLN A 478 -12.00 1.35 13.35
C GLN A 478 -11.41 2.57 12.63
N SER A 479 -10.67 3.38 13.38
CA SER A 479 -9.88 4.49 12.90
C SER A 479 -8.41 4.12 13.03
N ILE A 480 -7.65 4.18 11.94
CA ILE A 480 -6.24 3.76 11.93
C ILE A 480 -5.39 4.95 11.52
N ILE A 481 -4.50 5.39 12.42
CA ILE A 481 -3.50 6.41 12.13
C ILE A 481 -2.47 5.82 11.16
N ILE A 482 -2.18 6.54 10.10
CA ILE A 482 -1.14 6.17 9.15
C ILE A 482 0.22 6.60 9.72
N PRO A 483 1.21 5.70 9.86
CA PRO A 483 2.52 6.08 10.37
C PRO A 483 3.25 6.99 9.36
N ASN A 484 3.73 8.15 9.82
CA ASN A 484 4.52 9.05 8.98
C ASN A 484 6.02 8.66 8.98
N ARG A 485 6.35 7.57 8.29
CA ARG A 485 7.74 7.10 8.16
C ARG A 485 8.58 8.13 7.40
N THR A 486 9.76 8.45 7.92
CA THR A 486 10.80 9.24 7.22
C THR A 486 11.74 8.33 6.44
N PHE A 487 12.26 8.84 5.33
CA PHE A 487 13.18 8.14 4.43
C PHE A 487 14.56 8.82 4.43
N GLU A 488 15.57 8.10 3.94
CA GLU A 488 16.97 8.59 3.87
C GLU A 488 17.13 9.86 3.01
N ASP A 489 16.23 10.08 2.05
CA ASP A 489 16.22 11.28 1.20
C ASP A 489 15.50 12.48 1.85
N GLY A 490 15.16 12.37 3.13
CA GLY A 490 14.47 13.41 3.91
C GLY A 490 12.97 13.52 3.64
N SER A 491 12.43 12.75 2.67
CA SER A 491 10.99 12.72 2.44
C SER A 491 10.27 11.89 3.51
N SER A 492 8.96 12.12 3.64
CA SER A 492 8.09 11.39 4.57
C SER A 492 6.99 10.62 3.82
N PHE A 493 6.35 9.63 4.45
CA PHE A 493 5.25 8.90 3.83
C PHE A 493 4.06 9.83 3.54
N TYR A 494 3.84 10.82 4.40
CA TYR A 494 2.82 11.85 4.19
C TYR A 494 3.09 12.68 2.94
N ASP A 495 4.36 12.99 2.63
CA ASP A 495 4.71 13.70 1.39
C ASP A 495 4.17 12.98 0.16
N TYR A 496 4.19 11.64 0.12
CA TYR A 496 3.67 10.87 -1.01
C TYR A 496 2.15 10.85 -1.07
N ILE A 497 1.47 10.83 0.08
CA ILE A 497 0.01 10.97 0.16
C ILE A 497 -0.38 12.34 -0.39
N GLU A 498 0.25 13.39 0.11
CA GLU A 498 -0.05 14.77 -0.25
C GLU A 498 0.32 15.09 -1.69
N ARG A 499 1.49 14.66 -2.18
CA ARG A 499 1.86 14.78 -3.61
C ARG A 499 0.89 14.06 -4.53
N PHE A 500 0.38 12.91 -4.09
CA PHE A 500 -0.65 12.19 -4.84
C PHE A 500 -1.99 12.93 -4.82
N LEU A 501 -2.42 13.46 -3.69
CA LEU A 501 -3.74 14.08 -3.56
C LEU A 501 -3.79 15.49 -4.16
N TYR A 502 -2.81 16.33 -3.84
CA TYR A 502 -2.80 17.76 -4.13
C TYR A 502 -1.87 18.15 -5.28
N GLY A 503 -1.01 17.22 -5.71
CA GLY A 503 0.00 17.47 -6.73
C GLY A 503 1.36 17.82 -6.16
N TRP A 504 2.32 18.02 -7.05
CA TRP A 504 3.71 18.21 -6.67
C TRP A 504 4.33 19.39 -7.41
N TRP A 505 4.74 20.41 -6.67
CA TRP A 505 5.49 21.56 -7.17
C TRP A 505 6.97 21.47 -6.78
N THR A 506 7.87 21.96 -7.64
CA THR A 506 9.31 22.02 -7.37
C THR A 506 9.93 23.33 -7.84
N GLN A 507 10.93 23.81 -7.10
CA GLN A 507 11.73 25.01 -7.39
C GLN A 507 12.83 24.74 -8.46
N GLU A 508 12.53 23.93 -9.49
CA GLU A 508 13.50 23.59 -10.54
C GLU A 508 12.85 23.56 -11.94
N GLY A 509 13.44 24.26 -12.91
CA GLY A 509 13.20 24.05 -14.35
C GLY A 509 13.14 25.32 -15.20
N TYR A 510 14.01 25.45 -16.21
CA TYR A 510 14.20 26.67 -17.03
C TYR A 510 13.06 27.05 -18.00
N LYS A 511 12.07 26.19 -18.23
CA LYS A 511 10.95 26.46 -19.16
C LYS A 511 9.63 26.49 -18.40
N ASN A 512 8.92 27.61 -18.51
CA ASN A 512 7.58 27.85 -17.93
C ASN A 512 7.57 27.91 -16.39
N GLU A 513 8.47 28.73 -15.82
CA GLU A 513 8.50 28.99 -14.39
C GLU A 513 7.28 29.82 -13.95
N LEU A 514 6.49 29.28 -13.02
CA LEU A 514 5.47 30.03 -12.30
C LEU A 514 6.09 30.58 -11.02
N ILE A 515 5.72 31.81 -10.66
CA ILE A 515 6.00 32.35 -9.34
C ILE A 515 5.04 31.64 -8.38
N TYR A 516 5.59 31.07 -7.30
CA TYR A 516 4.80 30.49 -6.23
C TYR A 516 4.17 31.63 -5.43
N ASP A 517 2.85 31.76 -5.49
CA ASP A 517 2.04 32.75 -4.78
C ASP A 517 0.93 32.10 -3.93
N TRP A 518 1.13 30.81 -3.60
CA TRP A 518 0.15 29.98 -2.87
C TRP A 518 0.41 29.94 -1.35
N TRP A 519 0.11 28.81 -0.69
CA TRP A 519 -0.05 28.74 0.77
C TRP A 519 1.22 28.42 1.57
N GLN A 520 2.34 28.02 0.95
CA GLN A 520 3.60 27.75 1.65
C GLN A 520 4.45 29.03 1.74
N PRO A 521 4.58 29.66 2.92
CA PRO A 521 5.30 30.92 3.07
C PRO A 521 6.77 30.82 2.63
N GLU A 522 7.41 29.69 2.90
CA GLU A 522 8.80 29.43 2.53
C GLU A 522 9.05 29.40 1.02
N MET A 523 8.01 29.15 0.22
CA MET A 523 8.07 29.11 -1.24
C MET A 523 7.58 30.40 -1.90
N LEU A 524 6.96 31.33 -1.18
CA LEU A 524 6.43 32.58 -1.75
C LEU A 524 7.50 33.35 -2.55
N GLY A 525 7.14 33.77 -3.76
CA GLY A 525 8.01 34.49 -4.69
C GLY A 525 9.05 33.61 -5.40
N ARG A 526 9.19 32.34 -5.03
CA ARG A 526 10.12 31.42 -5.69
C ARG A 526 9.58 30.96 -7.03
N ARG A 527 10.47 30.78 -8.00
CA ARG A 527 10.14 30.28 -9.32
C ARG A 527 10.27 28.77 -9.41
N GLY A 528 9.33 28.13 -10.08
CA GLY A 528 9.33 26.68 -10.24
C GLY A 528 8.21 26.17 -11.12
N ARG A 529 7.90 24.88 -11.03
CA ARG A 529 6.91 24.22 -11.89
C ARG A 529 6.10 23.17 -11.15
N TRP A 530 4.85 23.01 -11.56
CA TRP A 530 4.07 21.82 -11.25
C TRP A 530 4.57 20.62 -12.05
N LEU A 531 4.92 19.56 -11.33
CA LEU A 531 5.28 18.25 -11.87
C LEU A 531 4.04 17.40 -12.11
N SER A 532 3.03 17.53 -11.25
CA SER A 532 1.70 16.95 -11.45
C SER A 532 0.62 17.70 -10.69
N SER A 533 -0.63 17.57 -11.13
CA SER A 533 -1.84 17.99 -10.41
C SER A 533 -2.39 16.91 -9.46
N GLY A 534 -1.58 15.88 -9.16
CA GLY A 534 -1.98 14.78 -8.28
C GLY A 534 -3.16 14.01 -8.84
N ARG A 535 -4.11 13.65 -7.96
CA ARG A 535 -5.27 12.79 -8.24
C ARG A 535 -6.16 13.37 -9.34
N ILE A 536 -6.26 14.69 -9.43
CA ILE A 536 -7.06 15.41 -10.43
C ILE A 536 -6.59 15.10 -11.86
N GLN A 537 -5.32 14.70 -12.04
CA GLN A 537 -4.77 14.26 -13.33
C GLN A 537 -5.54 13.10 -13.97
N PHE A 538 -6.28 12.31 -13.19
CA PHE A 538 -7.10 11.19 -13.66
C PHE A 538 -8.56 11.56 -13.96
N SER A 539 -8.92 12.84 -13.85
CA SER A 539 -10.30 13.34 -14.00
C SER A 539 -11.32 12.48 -13.24
N PRO A 540 -11.14 12.34 -11.91
CA PRO A 540 -11.97 11.44 -11.11
C PRO A 540 -13.45 11.83 -11.16
N LYS A 541 -14.33 10.83 -11.16
CA LYS A 541 -15.78 11.05 -11.06
C LYS A 541 -16.17 11.27 -9.61
N ASP A 542 -15.97 12.49 -9.14
CA ASP A 542 -16.30 12.90 -7.78
C ASP A 542 -17.81 13.11 -7.62
N ALA A 543 -18.29 12.84 -6.42
CA ALA A 543 -19.70 12.85 -6.06
C ALA A 543 -20.00 14.00 -5.09
N CYS A 544 -21.27 14.37 -5.05
CA CYS A 544 -21.80 15.41 -4.21
C CYS A 544 -22.94 14.84 -3.37
N SER A 545 -22.86 14.98 -2.05
CA SER A 545 -23.99 14.70 -1.15
C SER A 545 -24.92 15.91 -1.20
N LEU A 546 -26.14 15.71 -1.70
CA LEU A 546 -27.17 16.76 -1.66
C LEU A 546 -27.60 16.99 -0.21
N PRO A 547 -27.68 18.25 0.23
CA PRO A 547 -28.06 18.58 1.60
C PRO A 547 -29.49 18.14 1.90
N SER A 548 -29.74 17.66 3.12
CA SER A 548 -31.08 17.26 3.57
C SER A 548 -32.01 18.46 3.82
N ASN A 549 -31.47 19.68 3.88
CA ASN A 549 -32.21 20.94 4.01
C ASN A 549 -31.43 22.10 3.35
N SER A 550 -32.11 23.20 3.00
CA SER A 550 -31.54 24.36 2.30
C SER A 550 -30.39 25.07 3.05
N HIS A 551 -30.22 24.81 4.34
CA HIS A 551 -29.21 25.45 5.19
C HIS A 551 -27.95 24.59 5.45
N SER A 552 -27.93 23.31 5.04
CA SER A 552 -26.74 22.46 5.26
C SER A 552 -25.71 22.65 4.15
N ALA A 553 -24.44 22.63 4.54
CA ALA A 553 -23.32 22.72 3.61
C ALA A 553 -23.35 21.54 2.62
N ILE A 554 -23.10 21.85 1.35
CA ILE A 554 -22.92 20.83 0.31
C ILE A 554 -21.56 20.15 0.55
N TRP A 555 -21.56 18.83 0.70
CA TRP A 555 -20.33 18.06 0.86
C TRP A 555 -19.99 17.31 -0.41
N THR A 556 -18.79 17.55 -0.93
CA THR A 556 -18.26 16.80 -2.08
C THR A 556 -17.23 15.78 -1.60
N TRP A 557 -17.15 14.64 -2.29
CA TRP A 557 -16.20 13.58 -1.99
C TRP A 557 -15.82 12.80 -3.24
N GLY A 558 -14.67 12.15 -3.20
CA GLY A 558 -14.15 11.33 -4.30
C GLY A 558 -13.51 10.04 -3.79
N TYR A 559 -13.29 9.06 -4.68
CA TYR A 559 -12.48 7.88 -4.34
C TYR A 559 -10.99 8.20 -4.37
N VAL A 560 -10.24 7.79 -3.34
CA VAL A 560 -8.77 8.01 -3.26
C VAL A 560 -8.07 7.36 -4.45
N PHE A 561 -8.41 6.10 -4.74
CA PHE A 561 -7.82 5.35 -5.85
C PHE A 561 -8.81 5.15 -7.00
N VAL A 562 -8.44 5.66 -8.17
CA VAL A 562 -9.25 5.58 -9.39
C VAL A 562 -8.47 4.91 -10.52
N VAL A 563 -9.20 4.41 -11.51
CA VAL A 563 -8.63 3.92 -12.77
C VAL A 563 -8.10 5.13 -13.56
N PRO A 564 -6.79 5.21 -13.85
CA PRO A 564 -6.19 6.42 -14.45
C PRO A 564 -6.89 6.95 -15.70
N LYS A 565 -7.32 6.04 -16.58
CA LYS A 565 -7.96 6.41 -17.85
C LYS A 565 -9.41 6.88 -17.74
N SER A 566 -10.13 6.46 -16.71
CA SER A 566 -11.58 6.63 -16.66
C SER A 566 -12.07 7.41 -15.45
N GLY A 567 -11.19 7.73 -14.49
CA GLY A 567 -11.55 8.39 -13.24
C GLY A 567 -12.52 7.61 -12.35
N ASN A 568 -12.84 6.36 -12.69
CA ASN A 568 -13.83 5.54 -11.99
C ASN A 568 -13.17 4.70 -10.90
N LEU A 569 -13.98 4.25 -9.94
CA LEU A 569 -13.61 3.20 -9.00
C LEU A 569 -13.18 1.91 -9.75
N ALA A 570 -12.04 1.35 -9.39
CA ALA A 570 -11.61 0.06 -9.93
C ALA A 570 -12.52 -1.07 -9.46
N SER A 571 -12.75 -2.08 -10.31
CA SER A 571 -13.36 -3.34 -9.87
C SER A 571 -12.40 -4.10 -8.94
N GLY A 572 -12.90 -5.06 -8.16
CA GLY A 572 -12.05 -5.88 -7.29
C GLY A 572 -10.95 -6.62 -8.07
N SER A 573 -11.27 -7.14 -9.25
CA SER A 573 -10.29 -7.80 -10.13
C SER A 573 -9.27 -6.82 -10.70
N ALA A 574 -9.70 -5.64 -11.16
CA ALA A 574 -8.80 -4.62 -11.69
C ALA A 574 -7.85 -4.09 -10.60
N PHE A 575 -8.35 -3.89 -9.37
CA PHE A 575 -7.54 -3.48 -8.23
C PHE A 575 -6.48 -4.54 -7.89
N ALA A 576 -6.87 -5.82 -7.76
CA ALA A 576 -5.94 -6.91 -7.50
C ALA A 576 -4.90 -7.09 -8.62
N LYS A 577 -5.29 -6.87 -9.88
CA LYS A 577 -4.40 -7.01 -11.05
C LYS A 577 -3.21 -6.05 -10.98
N ILE A 578 -3.37 -4.86 -10.39
CA ILE A 578 -2.28 -3.89 -10.21
C ILE A 578 -1.18 -4.50 -9.33
N PHE A 579 -1.56 -5.11 -8.20
CA PHE A 579 -0.63 -5.79 -7.29
C PHE A 579 0.05 -6.96 -8.01
N GLU A 580 -0.71 -7.82 -8.69
CA GLU A 580 -0.15 -8.98 -9.38
C GLU A 580 0.84 -8.55 -10.48
N THR A 581 0.53 -7.49 -11.22
CA THR A 581 1.39 -6.98 -12.29
C THR A 581 2.70 -6.43 -11.73
N ILE A 582 2.62 -5.61 -10.67
CA ILE A 582 3.79 -4.98 -10.07
C ILE A 582 4.68 -6.00 -9.38
N SER A 583 4.10 -6.88 -8.55
CA SER A 583 4.85 -7.93 -7.85
C SER A 583 5.51 -8.89 -8.84
N TYR A 584 4.84 -9.23 -9.94
CA TYR A 584 5.44 -10.08 -10.95
C TYR A 584 6.57 -9.38 -11.68
N ARG A 585 6.40 -8.11 -12.05
CA ARG A 585 7.45 -7.29 -12.66
C ARG A 585 8.71 -7.21 -11.79
N LEU A 586 8.54 -7.06 -10.48
CA LEU A 586 9.66 -6.81 -9.55
C LEU A 586 10.29 -8.07 -8.98
N ILE A 587 9.50 -9.09 -8.62
CA ILE A 587 9.99 -10.29 -7.92
C ILE A 587 9.50 -11.62 -8.54
N GLN A 588 8.85 -11.58 -9.71
CA GLN A 588 8.32 -12.76 -10.41
C GLN A 588 7.26 -13.55 -9.63
N LYS A 589 6.55 -12.89 -8.71
CA LYS A 589 5.45 -13.49 -7.94
C LYS A 589 4.15 -12.74 -8.18
N ARG A 590 3.02 -13.43 -8.25
CA ARG A 590 1.69 -12.84 -8.43
C ARG A 590 1.02 -12.63 -7.07
N ILE A 591 1.48 -11.62 -6.35
CA ILE A 591 0.93 -11.23 -5.06
C ILE A 591 -0.34 -10.41 -5.30
N SER A 592 -1.44 -10.80 -4.65
CA SER A 592 -2.69 -10.02 -4.62
C SER A 592 -2.87 -9.36 -3.25
N PRO A 593 -3.76 -8.36 -3.09
CA PRO A 593 -4.00 -7.74 -1.78
C PRO A 593 -4.39 -8.74 -0.69
N HIS A 594 -5.09 -9.81 -1.05
CA HIS A 594 -5.45 -10.88 -0.11
C HIS A 594 -4.22 -11.64 0.41
N ILE A 595 -3.15 -11.77 -0.39
CA ILE A 595 -1.88 -12.36 0.04
C ILE A 595 -1.23 -11.54 1.16
N MET A 596 -1.34 -10.21 1.12
CA MET A 596 -0.78 -9.35 2.17
C MET A 596 -1.31 -9.67 3.56
N ARG A 597 -2.56 -10.16 3.67
CA ARG A 597 -3.12 -10.59 4.96
C ARG A 597 -2.39 -11.79 5.53
N TYR A 598 -2.04 -12.75 4.69
CA TYR A 598 -1.23 -13.91 5.10
C TYR A 598 0.20 -13.50 5.44
N VAL A 599 0.77 -12.55 4.71
CA VAL A 599 2.10 -11.99 5.01
C VAL A 599 2.14 -11.38 6.40
N TRP A 600 1.16 -10.57 6.78
CA TRP A 600 1.06 -9.99 8.12
C TRP A 600 0.85 -11.06 9.21
N ALA A 601 -0.04 -12.03 8.97
CA ALA A 601 -0.25 -13.14 9.91
C ALA A 601 1.03 -13.95 10.13
N THR A 602 1.80 -14.17 9.07
CA THR A 602 3.09 -14.89 9.12
C THR A 602 4.17 -14.07 9.80
N TRP A 603 4.26 -12.78 9.50
CA TRP A 603 5.18 -11.87 10.17
C TRP A 603 4.96 -11.87 11.69
N GLY A 604 3.71 -11.68 12.15
CA GLY A 604 3.41 -11.59 13.58
C GLY A 604 3.80 -12.85 14.37
N LEU A 605 3.65 -14.03 13.78
CA LEU A 605 4.07 -15.28 14.42
C LEU A 605 5.58 -15.52 14.31
N ASN A 606 6.20 -15.18 13.18
CA ASN A 606 7.64 -15.37 12.98
C ASN A 606 8.49 -14.46 13.88
N VAL A 607 8.01 -13.27 14.21
CA VAL A 607 8.70 -12.35 15.15
C VAL A 607 8.38 -12.64 16.61
N GLY A 608 7.53 -13.64 16.89
CA GLY A 608 7.20 -14.05 18.26
C GLY A 608 6.37 -13.04 19.03
N LEU A 609 5.41 -12.37 18.39
CA LEU A 609 4.49 -11.46 19.08
C LEU A 609 3.79 -12.16 20.24
N SER A 610 3.63 -11.45 21.36
CA SER A 610 2.85 -11.89 22.51
C SER A 610 1.38 -12.10 22.15
N ASP A 611 0.63 -12.83 22.99
CA ASP A 611 -0.80 -13.08 22.73
C ASP A 611 -1.63 -11.78 22.69
N SER A 612 -1.25 -10.75 23.46
CA SER A 612 -1.90 -9.45 23.43
C SER A 612 -1.59 -8.68 22.13
N GLU A 613 -0.34 -8.73 21.65
CA GLU A 613 0.06 -8.15 20.37
C GLU A 613 -0.57 -8.89 19.18
N LEU A 614 -0.63 -10.22 19.21
CA LEU A 614 -1.34 -11.02 18.20
C LEU A 614 -2.84 -10.73 18.18
N SER A 615 -3.45 -10.54 19.35
CA SER A 615 -4.85 -10.13 19.47
C SER A 615 -5.07 -8.73 18.88
N SER A 616 -4.15 -7.81 19.14
CA SER A 616 -4.18 -6.44 18.60
C SER A 616 -3.97 -6.42 17.09
N LEU A 617 -3.04 -7.24 16.57
CA LEU A 617 -2.82 -7.43 15.14
C LEU A 617 -4.07 -8.02 14.46
N ALA A 618 -4.67 -9.07 15.06
CA ALA A 618 -5.90 -9.67 14.55
C ALA A 618 -7.03 -8.63 14.50
N TYR A 619 -7.21 -7.84 15.57
CA TYR A 619 -8.18 -6.75 15.62
C TYR A 619 -7.90 -5.70 14.52
N ALA A 620 -6.66 -5.25 14.37
CA ALA A 620 -6.25 -4.27 13.35
C ALA A 620 -6.45 -4.78 11.91
N MET A 621 -6.40 -6.10 11.69
CA MET A 621 -6.69 -6.74 10.40
C MET A 621 -8.19 -7.07 10.17
N GLY A 622 -9.03 -6.83 11.18
CA GLY A 622 -10.46 -7.18 11.20
C GLY A 622 -10.71 -8.69 11.25
N HIS A 623 -9.97 -9.41 12.12
CA HIS A 623 -9.98 -10.87 12.25
C HIS A 623 -10.04 -11.32 13.71
N SER A 624 -10.41 -12.59 13.91
CA SER A 624 -10.19 -13.26 15.19
C SER A 624 -8.78 -13.85 15.23
N VAL A 625 -8.21 -14.04 16.42
CA VAL A 625 -6.92 -14.71 16.61
C VAL A 625 -6.93 -16.10 15.97
N LYS A 626 -8.04 -16.83 16.09
CA LYS A 626 -8.25 -18.12 15.40
C LYS A 626 -8.09 -17.99 13.89
N THR A 627 -8.73 -16.98 13.27
CA THR A 627 -8.63 -16.73 11.82
C THR A 627 -7.19 -16.36 11.41
N LEU A 628 -6.50 -15.57 12.24
CA LEU A 628 -5.10 -15.20 12.00
C LEU A 628 -4.20 -16.44 12.02
N ARG A 629 -4.37 -17.32 13.01
CA ARG A 629 -3.63 -18.61 13.09
C ARG A 629 -3.97 -19.53 11.90
N GLU A 630 -5.23 -19.62 11.49
CA GLU A 630 -5.63 -20.35 10.27
C GLU A 630 -5.02 -19.77 8.99
N MET A 631 -4.76 -18.46 8.94
CA MET A 631 -4.04 -17.83 7.83
C MET A 631 -2.57 -18.22 7.82
N TYR A 632 -1.91 -18.23 8.99
CA TYR A 632 -0.54 -18.71 9.10
C TYR A 632 -0.37 -20.14 8.60
N GLU A 633 -1.36 -21.01 8.84
CA GLU A 633 -1.36 -22.37 8.30
C GLU A 633 -1.33 -22.48 6.77
N ARG A 634 -1.36 -21.37 6.04
CA ARG A 634 -1.20 -21.33 4.57
C ARG A 634 0.16 -20.82 4.09
N CYS A 635 1.09 -20.46 4.98
CA CYS A 635 2.46 -20.10 4.59
C CYS A 635 3.24 -21.33 4.10
N THR A 636 4.46 -21.10 3.59
CA THR A 636 5.28 -22.18 3.04
C THR A 636 5.74 -23.15 4.14
N PRO A 637 5.97 -24.45 3.83
CA PRO A 637 6.47 -25.41 4.83
C PRO A 637 7.77 -24.99 5.52
N VAL A 638 8.62 -24.22 4.83
CA VAL A 638 9.88 -23.68 5.38
C VAL A 638 9.59 -22.65 6.47
N GLU A 639 8.74 -21.66 6.20
CA GLU A 639 8.38 -20.62 7.18
C GLU A 639 7.63 -21.18 8.38
N LYS A 640 6.91 -22.30 8.24
CA LYS A 640 6.27 -22.98 9.37
C LYS A 640 7.27 -23.62 10.32
N ARG A 641 8.39 -24.11 9.78
CA ARG A 641 9.45 -24.73 10.57
C ARG A 641 10.36 -23.69 11.21
N GLN A 642 10.48 -22.52 10.61
CA GLN A 642 11.37 -21.47 11.09
C GLN A 642 11.20 -21.14 12.60
N PRO A 643 9.99 -20.98 13.18
CA PRO A 643 9.88 -20.70 14.62
C PRO A 643 10.45 -21.81 15.50
N ILE A 644 10.22 -23.09 15.15
CA ILE A 644 10.75 -24.20 15.93
C ILE A 644 12.24 -24.41 15.67
N GLU A 645 12.72 -24.21 14.44
CA GLU A 645 14.14 -24.25 14.10
C GLU A 645 14.91 -23.15 14.83
N SER A 646 14.37 -21.91 14.88
CA SER A 646 14.92 -20.81 15.66
C SER A 646 14.88 -21.11 17.16
N ALA A 647 13.77 -21.63 17.70
CA ALA A 647 13.68 -21.97 19.12
C ALA A 647 14.64 -23.12 19.50
N ILE A 648 14.85 -24.09 18.61
CA ILE A 648 15.84 -25.15 18.76
C ILE A 648 17.26 -24.55 18.74
N ALA A 649 17.58 -23.72 17.76
CA ALA A 649 18.86 -23.02 17.68
C ALA A 649 19.11 -22.20 18.95
N GLU A 650 18.11 -21.42 19.38
CA GLU A 650 18.19 -20.55 20.54
C GLU A 650 18.36 -21.34 21.85
N ARG A 651 17.52 -22.35 22.09
CA ARG A 651 17.44 -23.04 23.39
C ARG A 651 18.40 -24.22 23.53
N LEU A 652 18.77 -24.87 22.43
CA LEU A 652 19.62 -26.07 22.46
C LEU A 652 21.04 -25.81 21.98
N PHE A 653 21.26 -24.78 21.15
CA PHE A 653 22.55 -24.58 20.47
C PHE A 653 23.17 -23.19 20.68
N THR A 654 22.48 -22.22 21.29
CA THR A 654 23.13 -20.99 21.74
C THR A 654 23.99 -21.33 22.95
N PRO A 655 25.30 -21.03 22.94
CA PRO A 655 26.12 -21.14 24.14
C PRO A 655 25.46 -20.31 25.24
N SER A 656 25.24 -20.88 26.43
CA SER A 656 24.73 -20.14 27.58
C SER A 656 25.66 -18.97 27.92
N GLU A 657 25.43 -17.79 27.34
CA GLU A 657 26.06 -16.55 27.80
C GLU A 657 25.54 -16.13 29.19
N GLN A 658 24.54 -16.85 29.72
CA GLN A 658 24.01 -16.68 31.08
C GLN A 658 24.92 -17.21 32.22
N HIS A 659 26.17 -17.58 31.95
CA HIS A 659 27.16 -17.92 32.99
C HIS A 659 28.42 -17.05 33.01
N ASN A 660 28.48 -15.94 32.26
CA ASN A 660 29.61 -15.00 32.34
C ASN A 660 29.17 -13.55 32.60
N GLN A 661 28.29 -13.33 33.59
CA GLN A 661 28.39 -12.10 34.35
C GLN A 661 29.68 -12.19 35.18
N LYS A 662 30.78 -11.67 34.64
CA LYS A 662 31.91 -11.22 35.46
C LYS A 662 31.37 -10.18 36.43
N LEU A 663 31.03 -10.61 37.65
CA LEU A 663 31.01 -9.72 38.80
C LEU A 663 32.37 -9.00 38.84
N PRO A 664 32.42 -7.70 39.15
CA PRO A 664 33.68 -7.02 39.37
C PRO A 664 34.35 -7.63 40.61
N LEU A 665 35.28 -8.56 40.37
CA LEU A 665 36.25 -9.05 41.35
C LEU A 665 37.23 -7.91 41.61
N ASN A 666 36.84 -6.99 42.49
CA ASN A 666 37.69 -6.11 43.28
C ASN A 666 36.78 -5.35 44.26
N LEU A 667 36.18 -6.07 45.20
CA LEU A 667 35.68 -5.48 46.44
C LEU A 667 36.81 -5.62 47.46
N GLU A 668 37.33 -4.50 47.97
CA GLU A 668 38.32 -4.55 49.03
C GLU A 668 37.69 -5.15 50.29
N VAL A 669 38.50 -5.81 51.12
CA VAL A 669 38.03 -6.48 52.36
C VAL A 669 37.26 -5.50 53.27
N ASN A 670 37.62 -4.21 53.25
CA ASN A 670 36.90 -3.17 53.98
C ASN A 670 35.46 -2.97 53.51
N ASP A 671 35.17 -3.08 52.22
CA ASP A 671 33.81 -2.94 51.68
C ASP A 671 32.94 -4.13 52.06
N LEU A 672 33.52 -5.34 52.07
CA LEU A 672 32.84 -6.55 52.54
C LEU A 672 32.51 -6.46 54.04
N VAL A 673 33.42 -5.90 54.85
CA VAL A 673 33.18 -5.66 56.28
C VAL A 673 32.08 -4.63 56.49
N GLN A 674 32.05 -3.54 55.72
CA GLN A 674 31.00 -2.52 55.82
C GLN A 674 29.62 -3.06 55.40
N ILE A 675 29.57 -3.92 54.38
CA ILE A 675 28.34 -4.61 53.97
C ILE A 675 27.90 -5.58 55.08
N ALA A 676 28.82 -6.35 55.67
CA ALA A 676 28.52 -7.27 56.77
C ALA A 676 28.00 -6.56 58.04
N ILE A 677 28.48 -5.35 58.34
CA ILE A 677 28.00 -4.52 59.45
C ILE A 677 26.57 -4.01 59.22
N ARG A 678 26.11 -3.92 57.97
CA ARG A 678 24.74 -3.48 57.63
C ARG A 678 23.73 -4.63 57.60
N LEU A 679 24.18 -5.87 57.65
CA LEU A 679 23.29 -7.04 57.70
C LEU A 679 22.55 -7.11 59.04
N THR A 680 21.34 -7.64 59.01
CA THR A 680 20.59 -7.99 60.21
C THR A 680 21.25 -9.15 60.96
N GLN A 681 20.86 -9.39 62.21
CA GLN A 681 21.49 -10.42 63.05
C GLN A 681 21.31 -11.83 62.46
N GLU A 682 20.14 -12.14 61.89
CA GLU A 682 19.89 -13.42 61.19
C GLU A 682 20.75 -13.58 59.93
N GLU A 683 20.86 -12.52 59.11
CA GLU A 683 21.67 -12.56 57.89
C GLU A 683 23.17 -12.70 58.20
N ARG A 684 23.66 -12.09 59.29
CA ARG A 684 25.04 -12.30 59.74
C ARG A 684 25.28 -13.72 60.19
N GLN A 685 24.35 -14.32 60.92
CA GLN A 685 24.49 -15.72 61.34
C GLN A 685 24.51 -16.67 60.15
N GLN A 686 23.70 -16.42 59.13
CA GLN A 686 23.72 -17.20 57.88
C GLN A 686 25.02 -17.00 57.09
N LEU A 687 25.53 -15.77 57.01
CA LEU A 687 26.80 -15.48 56.34
C LEU A 687 27.97 -16.16 57.06
N ILE A 688 28.02 -16.10 58.40
CA ILE A 688 29.05 -16.76 59.22
C ILE A 688 28.97 -18.28 59.05
N ALA A 689 27.78 -18.88 59.10
CA ALA A 689 27.60 -20.32 58.90
C ALA A 689 28.07 -20.77 57.50
N LYS A 690 27.86 -19.95 56.47
CA LYS A 690 28.37 -20.21 55.11
C LYS A 690 29.89 -20.06 55.02
N LEU A 691 30.48 -19.04 55.64
CA LEU A 691 31.94 -18.87 55.64
C LEU A 691 32.64 -19.99 56.42
N GLN A 692 32.07 -20.43 57.55
CA GLN A 692 32.60 -21.54 58.34
C GLN A 692 32.45 -22.91 57.68
N SER A 693 31.53 -23.08 56.73
CA SER A 693 31.41 -24.32 55.94
C SER A 693 32.27 -24.33 54.67
N THR A 694 33.01 -23.25 54.41
CA THR A 694 33.90 -23.11 53.24
C THR A 694 35.39 -23.07 53.65
N VAL A 695 35.69 -23.21 54.95
CA VAL A 695 37.03 -23.52 55.51
C VAL A 695 36.98 -24.96 56.01
#